data_AF-A0A9X3DH93-F1
#
_entry.id   AF-A0A9X3DH93-F1
#
_cell.length_a   1.000
_cell.length_b   1.000
_cell.length_c   1.000
_cell.angle_alpha   90.00
_cell.angle_beta   90.00
_cell.angle_gamma   90.00
#
_symmetry.space_group_name_H-M   'P 1'
#
loop_
_entity.id
_entity.type
_entity.pdbx_description
1 polymer ?
#
loop_
_entity_poly.entity_id
_entity_poly.type
_entity_poly.pdbx_seq_one_letter_code
_entity_poly.pdbx_strand_id
1 'polypeptide(L)'
;MRKKFTLLMVCILCGISLSMAQNITIKGQVKDQKGLPLPGVSVKVKGTNQGASTADNGSFSITAPQNATLEFSFIGFKAVEEAVNNRTTINVILSDDNQQLNEVVVIGYGTTVKKDLTTAVVSVSSKDLENQPITNPLQAIQGRAAGVQVSSQSGKPGAGISISIRGNTSITASNSPLYVIDGVTSRDASFVNANDIESMTILKDASAAAIYGSSGANGVVLITTKKGSSGKLKVAFNAFTGFSNFWQEQEVLNSEQYVGLMRELGYTSFGGTYNTDWQKETFGTGKQNQYQVSLSGGTKSGQYYFSTGYQQDQGVVAPAKLDRLTANFNATQNITPWLKLTGNAVLTSSTSIDVGDNSSVSRGGVILGALTTPPTIGIFEPNGQYTTIPNAGGWDNPLALAYGSDNRNRNFKFIGAFGAQLNFTKDLYLKSTISTNNNRNFYRYFTDNFLTTYGRQERGVVRDNTTREGVWLNENILNYTKNVGKNAFTATGGYTIQSSDWKYNNNESTRFYDAAGNPTAPSVALTIPQQAQWSKQSYLARVTYAYDSKYLFSSNFRADGSSRFAKENRFGYFPSVSAGWRISGENFMKESKTIDDLKIRGSWGKVGNDEGIGDYAYLKLYSVNAQGEYNLQNPANNALTWEKTTQTNVGVDLTMFKSRITFSADAYLKKTNDLLINVQLPPSSGFGSQAYNVGAMENKGLEFTLSTKNFDHEKFKWTTDLNFSLNRNKVTDLGSTTQSLDFAGIYERDAAVRVVTGMPLGSFYGYVFTGVNPATGAAQYADTNGNGVTGSADPGDRTFIGSAQPKFIYGMTNNLTYGNWNLNIFFQGVQGSQLFNATRIDLEGMFDSKNQSTAVLDRWTTPGQITNIPKALRSSSENSLTSSRFVEDASYLRLKTATLSYSFGQSVLEKLRMSKITLFATGYNLLTFTKYSGLDPEVNVSSANGPNMGVDFGTYPQSRSILFGVNVGF
;
A
#
# COMPACT_ATOMS: atom_id res chain seq x y z
N MET A 1 45.05 13.22 -75.24
CA MET A 1 45.69 13.62 -73.95
C MET A 1 44.75 13.68 -72.73
N ARG A 2 43.52 13.12 -72.76
CA ARG A 2 42.58 13.17 -71.60
C ARG A 2 42.40 11.87 -70.81
N LYS A 3 42.99 10.74 -71.23
CA LYS A 3 42.89 9.44 -70.50
C LYS A 3 44.11 9.08 -69.64
N LYS A 4 45.23 9.79 -69.77
CA LYS A 4 46.43 9.58 -68.94
C LYS A 4 46.47 10.46 -67.67
N PHE A 5 45.64 11.50 -67.60
CA PHE A 5 45.57 12.40 -66.44
C PHE A 5 44.63 11.86 -65.35
N THR A 6 43.59 11.12 -65.73
CA THR A 6 42.63 10.52 -64.77
C THR A 6 43.23 9.33 -64.01
N LEU A 7 44.15 8.57 -64.63
CA LEU A 7 44.83 7.45 -63.96
C LEU A 7 45.88 7.94 -62.94
N LEU A 8 46.54 9.07 -63.22
CA LEU A 8 47.52 9.67 -62.30
C LEU A 8 46.83 10.32 -61.09
N MET A 9 45.62 10.88 -61.27
CA MET A 9 44.85 11.50 -60.19
C MET A 9 44.18 10.45 -59.26
N VAL A 10 43.83 9.27 -59.78
CA VAL A 10 43.34 8.14 -58.97
C VAL A 10 44.48 7.45 -58.21
N CYS A 11 45.71 7.42 -58.75
CA CYS A 11 46.88 6.91 -58.02
C CYS A 11 47.38 7.87 -56.93
N ILE A 12 47.18 9.18 -57.06
CA ILE A 12 47.58 10.18 -56.04
C ILE A 12 46.54 10.30 -54.90
N LEU A 13 45.25 10.04 -55.17
CA LEU A 13 44.19 10.02 -54.14
C LEU A 13 44.13 8.72 -53.32
N CYS A 14 44.78 7.64 -53.76
CA CYS A 14 44.95 6.41 -52.96
C CYS A 14 46.22 6.43 -52.08
N GLY A 15 47.03 7.49 -52.12
CA GLY A 15 48.31 7.59 -51.41
C GLY A 15 48.26 8.20 -50.01
N ILE A 16 47.10 8.66 -49.51
CA ILE A 16 46.98 9.32 -48.20
C ILE A 16 45.97 8.58 -47.33
N SER A 17 46.36 7.42 -46.79
CA SER A 17 45.84 6.90 -45.51
C SER A 17 46.34 5.49 -45.22
N LEU A 18 47.63 5.33 -44.95
CA LEU A 18 48.13 4.19 -44.17
C LEU A 18 49.27 4.70 -43.27
N SER A 19 48.93 5.60 -42.35
CA SER A 19 49.65 5.59 -41.08
C SER A 19 49.26 4.27 -40.41
N MET A 20 50.08 3.23 -40.60
CA MET A 20 50.05 2.11 -39.69
C MET A 20 50.47 2.66 -38.33
N ALA A 21 49.49 3.02 -37.50
CA ALA A 21 49.73 3.11 -36.08
C ALA A 21 50.23 1.72 -35.67
N GLN A 22 51.48 1.63 -35.24
CA GLN A 22 52.04 0.37 -34.77
C GLN A 22 51.15 -0.10 -33.64
N ASN A 23 50.44 -1.21 -33.88
CA ASN A 23 49.65 -1.86 -32.86
C ASN A 23 50.62 -2.54 -31.91
N ILE A 24 50.56 -2.19 -30.63
CA ILE A 24 51.35 -2.82 -29.58
C ILE A 24 50.43 -3.70 -28.73
N THR A 25 50.96 -4.83 -28.27
CA THR A 25 50.27 -5.67 -27.29
C THR A 25 50.53 -5.11 -25.91
N ILE A 26 49.48 -4.58 -25.28
CA ILE A 26 49.50 -4.10 -23.90
C ILE A 26 49.08 -5.25 -22.99
N LYS A 27 49.90 -5.52 -21.97
CA LYS A 27 49.58 -6.45 -20.88
C LYS A 27 49.42 -5.70 -19.57
N GLY A 28 48.73 -6.27 -18.60
CA GLY A 28 48.59 -5.61 -17.31
C GLY A 28 47.69 -6.36 -16.36
N GLN A 29 47.52 -5.78 -15.17
CA GLN A 29 46.67 -6.33 -14.13
C GLN A 29 45.69 -5.25 -13.63
N VAL A 30 44.43 -5.62 -13.49
CA VAL A 30 43.41 -4.77 -12.88
C VAL A 30 43.18 -5.24 -11.45
N LYS A 31 43.21 -4.31 -10.50
CA LYS A 31 43.00 -4.54 -9.07
C LYS A 31 41.92 -3.61 -8.52
N ASP A 32 41.37 -3.93 -7.35
CA ASP A 32 40.54 -3.01 -6.58
C ASP A 32 41.41 -2.07 -5.71
N GLN A 33 40.77 -1.12 -5.01
CA GLN A 33 41.45 -0.21 -4.07
C GLN A 33 42.10 -0.93 -2.87
N LYS A 34 41.76 -2.19 -2.61
CA LYS A 34 42.34 -3.03 -1.55
C LYS A 34 43.53 -3.86 -2.05
N GLY A 35 43.90 -3.72 -3.33
CA GLY A 35 45.00 -4.42 -3.95
C GLY A 35 44.67 -5.84 -4.42
N LEU A 36 43.39 -6.24 -4.40
CA LEU A 36 42.92 -7.54 -4.85
C LEU A 36 42.72 -7.55 -6.37
N PRO A 37 43.12 -8.62 -7.08
CA PRO A 37 42.91 -8.73 -8.53
C PRO A 37 41.42 -8.82 -8.88
N LEU A 38 41.00 -8.14 -9.95
CA LEU A 38 39.62 -8.12 -10.43
C LEU A 38 39.45 -8.94 -11.72
N PRO A 39 38.81 -10.12 -11.67
CA PRO A 39 38.51 -10.91 -12.86
C PRO A 39 37.24 -10.41 -13.59
N GLY A 40 37.19 -10.57 -14.91
CA GLY A 40 36.03 -10.20 -15.73
C GLY A 40 35.86 -8.71 -16.03
N VAL A 41 36.85 -7.87 -15.75
CA VAL A 41 36.88 -6.44 -16.13
C VAL A 41 36.95 -6.33 -17.64
N SER A 42 36.04 -5.55 -18.25
CA SER A 42 36.08 -5.27 -19.68
C SER A 42 37.13 -4.20 -19.97
N VAL A 43 38.10 -4.54 -20.82
CA VAL A 43 39.17 -3.65 -21.29
C VAL A 43 38.91 -3.38 -22.76
N LYS A 44 38.67 -2.13 -23.14
CA LYS A 44 38.26 -1.78 -24.51
C LYS A 44 39.10 -0.65 -25.08
N VAL A 45 39.45 -0.73 -26.36
CA VAL A 45 40.03 0.41 -27.08
C VAL A 45 38.92 1.41 -27.39
N LYS A 46 38.98 2.59 -26.78
CA LYS A 46 37.94 3.61 -26.86
C LYS A 46 37.67 4.00 -28.32
N GLY A 47 36.40 3.98 -28.72
CA GLY A 47 35.96 4.30 -30.09
C GLY A 47 36.03 3.15 -31.10
N THR A 48 36.47 1.95 -30.72
CA THR A 48 36.49 0.77 -31.60
C THR A 48 35.66 -0.40 -31.04
N ASN A 49 35.60 -1.54 -31.73
CA ASN A 49 35.02 -2.79 -31.21
C ASN A 49 36.08 -3.75 -30.61
N GLN A 50 37.35 -3.33 -30.56
CA GLN A 50 38.45 -4.14 -30.05
C GLN A 50 38.45 -4.11 -28.52
N GLY A 51 38.35 -5.28 -27.89
CA GLY A 51 38.28 -5.42 -26.43
C GLY A 51 38.76 -6.79 -25.95
N ALA A 52 39.04 -6.87 -24.66
CA ALA A 52 39.41 -8.07 -23.93
C ALA A 52 38.73 -8.05 -22.55
N SER A 53 38.80 -9.16 -21.81
CA SER A 53 38.40 -9.23 -20.40
C SER A 53 39.56 -9.69 -19.53
N THR A 54 39.60 -9.30 -18.26
CA THR A 54 40.62 -9.81 -17.32
C THR A 54 40.34 -11.27 -16.93
N ALA A 55 41.42 -12.05 -16.74
CA ALA A 55 41.40 -13.42 -16.24
C ALA A 55 41.24 -13.48 -14.70
N ASP A 56 41.14 -14.69 -14.13
CA ASP A 56 40.92 -14.95 -12.69
C ASP A 56 41.92 -14.24 -11.76
N ASN A 57 43.17 -14.06 -12.22
CA ASN A 57 44.22 -13.34 -11.50
C ASN A 57 44.24 -11.83 -11.80
N GLY A 58 43.21 -11.28 -12.44
CA GLY A 58 43.10 -9.87 -12.82
C GLY A 58 43.95 -9.45 -14.02
N SER A 59 44.68 -10.37 -14.67
CA SER A 59 45.53 -10.03 -15.82
C SER A 59 44.74 -9.86 -17.11
N PHE A 60 45.17 -8.96 -17.99
CA PHE A 60 44.65 -8.79 -19.35
C PHE A 60 45.77 -8.66 -20.37
N SER A 61 45.43 -8.94 -21.64
CA SER A 61 46.28 -8.68 -22.80
C SER A 61 45.40 -8.18 -23.94
N ILE A 62 45.70 -6.99 -24.46
CA ILE A 62 44.95 -6.37 -25.56
C ILE A 62 45.90 -5.70 -26.55
N THR A 63 45.63 -5.87 -27.85
CA THR A 63 46.36 -5.17 -28.90
C THR A 63 45.66 -3.85 -29.19
N ALA A 64 46.39 -2.73 -29.16
CA ALA A 64 45.83 -1.40 -29.45
C ALA A 64 46.88 -0.49 -30.13
N PRO A 65 46.45 0.54 -30.87
CA PRO A 65 47.36 1.59 -31.36
C PRO A 65 48.15 2.26 -30.24
N GLN A 66 49.40 2.63 -30.52
CA GLN A 66 50.32 3.31 -29.60
C GLN A 66 49.77 4.59 -28.92
N ASN A 67 48.85 5.28 -29.58
CA ASN A 67 48.19 6.51 -29.13
C ASN A 67 46.72 6.30 -28.71
N ALA A 68 46.28 5.06 -28.55
CA ALA A 68 44.91 4.76 -28.15
C ALA A 68 44.65 5.05 -26.67
N THR A 69 43.37 5.13 -26.29
CA THR A 69 42.93 5.13 -24.88
C THR A 69 42.21 3.83 -24.60
N LEU A 70 42.59 3.15 -23.51
CA LEU A 70 41.91 1.97 -23.00
C LEU A 70 40.87 2.40 -21.97
N GLU A 71 39.64 1.90 -22.12
CA GLU A 71 38.55 2.03 -21.17
C GLU A 71 38.42 0.73 -20.39
N PHE A 72 38.52 0.82 -19.06
CA PHE A 72 38.36 -0.28 -18.12
C PHE A 72 37.01 -0.12 -17.44
N SER A 73 36.11 -1.07 -17.62
CA SER A 73 34.78 -1.05 -17.02
C SER A 73 34.44 -2.37 -16.36
N PHE A 74 33.88 -2.29 -15.16
CA PHE A 74 33.44 -3.46 -14.41
C PHE A 74 32.20 -3.09 -13.59
N ILE A 75 31.23 -4.01 -13.52
CA ILE A 75 29.96 -3.72 -12.85
C ILE A 75 30.23 -3.47 -11.36
N GLY A 76 29.74 -2.33 -10.85
CA GLY A 76 29.96 -1.90 -9.47
C GLY A 76 31.23 -1.06 -9.25
N PHE A 77 31.99 -0.75 -10.31
CA PHE A 77 33.21 0.06 -10.24
C PHE A 77 33.15 1.24 -11.21
N LYS A 78 33.81 2.36 -10.86
CA LYS A 78 33.94 3.51 -11.76
C LYS A 78 34.80 3.11 -12.96
N ALA A 79 34.32 3.41 -14.17
CA ALA A 79 35.12 3.22 -15.36
C ALA A 79 36.37 4.10 -15.31
N VAL A 80 37.51 3.53 -15.68
CA VAL A 80 38.80 4.24 -15.73
C VAL A 80 39.26 4.27 -17.17
N GLU A 81 39.64 5.45 -17.65
CA GLU A 81 40.25 5.62 -18.96
C GLU A 81 41.75 5.85 -18.78
N GLU A 82 42.56 5.06 -19.49
CA GLU A 82 44.02 5.14 -19.44
C GLU A 82 44.59 5.24 -20.85
N ALA A 83 45.38 6.29 -21.10
CA ALA A 83 46.03 6.51 -22.39
C ALA A 83 47.21 5.55 -22.56
N VAL A 84 47.31 4.86 -23.70
CA VAL A 84 48.37 3.86 -23.94
C VAL A 84 49.75 4.52 -23.94
N ASN A 85 49.93 5.64 -24.66
CA ASN A 85 51.17 6.43 -24.68
C ASN A 85 52.45 5.59 -24.82
N ASN A 86 52.49 4.66 -25.77
CA ASN A 86 53.60 3.71 -25.99
C ASN A 86 53.92 2.75 -24.83
N ARG A 87 53.08 2.66 -23.78
CA ARG A 87 53.27 1.71 -22.67
C ARG A 87 52.81 0.32 -23.09
N THR A 88 53.68 -0.67 -22.93
CA THR A 88 53.37 -2.10 -23.12
C THR A 88 52.84 -2.78 -21.86
N THR A 89 52.95 -2.11 -20.70
CA THR A 89 52.39 -2.57 -19.42
C THR A 89 51.53 -1.48 -18.78
N ILE A 90 50.26 -1.80 -18.46
CA ILE A 90 49.31 -0.87 -17.81
C ILE A 90 48.58 -1.59 -16.68
N ASN A 91 48.84 -1.21 -15.43
CA ASN A 91 48.10 -1.70 -14.27
C ASN A 91 47.07 -0.65 -13.84
N VAL A 92 45.86 -1.08 -13.53
CA VAL A 92 44.73 -0.19 -13.22
C VAL A 92 44.12 -0.58 -11.88
N ILE A 93 43.85 0.44 -11.06
CA ILE A 93 43.07 0.26 -9.83
C ILE A 93 41.65 0.78 -10.10
N LEU A 94 40.67 -0.12 -10.11
CA LEU A 94 39.27 0.25 -10.16
C LEU A 94 38.76 0.57 -8.77
N SER A 95 38.03 1.68 -8.66
CA SER A 95 37.40 2.12 -7.43
C SER A 95 35.93 1.75 -7.43
N ASP A 96 35.40 1.32 -6.28
CA ASP A 96 33.97 1.06 -6.12
C ASP A 96 33.16 2.27 -6.61
N ASP A 97 32.13 2.00 -7.42
CA ASP A 97 31.19 3.03 -7.81
C ASP A 97 30.18 3.22 -6.69
N ASN A 98 30.03 4.46 -6.25
CA ASN A 98 29.12 4.81 -5.16
C ASN A 98 27.68 4.88 -5.71
N GLN A 99 27.15 3.74 -6.15
CA GLN A 99 25.94 3.66 -6.99
C GLN A 99 24.67 4.15 -6.29
N GLN A 100 24.59 4.10 -4.95
CA GLN A 100 23.39 4.53 -4.22
C GLN A 100 23.09 6.03 -4.39
N LEU A 101 24.10 6.89 -4.40
CA LEU A 101 23.89 8.34 -4.54
C LEU A 101 23.66 8.78 -6.00
N ASN A 102 24.09 7.96 -6.96
CA ASN A 102 23.91 8.18 -8.39
C ASN A 102 22.64 7.52 -8.94
N GLU A 103 21.86 6.85 -8.09
CA GLU A 103 20.58 6.25 -8.47
C GLU A 103 19.61 7.32 -8.99
N VAL A 104 18.94 7.01 -10.08
CA VAL A 104 17.96 7.89 -10.72
C VAL A 104 16.58 7.56 -10.16
N VAL A 105 15.96 8.54 -9.51
CA VAL A 105 14.62 8.43 -8.94
C VAL A 105 13.63 9.18 -9.82
N VAL A 106 12.45 8.59 -10.05
CA VAL A 106 11.35 9.24 -10.77
C VAL A 106 10.60 10.17 -9.82
N ILE A 107 10.42 11.43 -10.19
CA ILE A 107 9.65 12.41 -9.42
C ILE A 107 8.75 13.19 -10.35
N GLY A 108 7.44 13.00 -10.23
CA GLY A 108 6.51 13.69 -11.10
C GLY A 108 6.72 13.26 -12.55
N TYR A 109 6.84 14.25 -13.42
CA TYR A 109 7.10 14.08 -14.86
C TYR A 109 8.59 14.02 -15.23
N GLY A 110 9.49 13.98 -14.24
CA GLY A 110 10.94 14.00 -14.46
C GLY A 110 11.68 12.92 -13.69
N THR A 111 12.98 12.82 -13.94
CA THR A 111 13.90 12.00 -13.16
C THR A 111 14.97 12.88 -12.52
N THR A 112 15.45 12.49 -11.35
CA THR A 112 16.49 13.23 -10.63
C THR A 112 17.42 12.24 -9.94
N VAL A 113 18.70 12.58 -9.89
CA VAL A 113 19.69 11.77 -9.18
C VAL A 113 19.50 11.92 -7.68
N LYS A 114 19.58 10.83 -6.91
CA LYS A 114 19.30 10.82 -5.46
C LYS A 114 20.06 11.91 -4.68
N LYS A 115 21.32 12.17 -5.03
CA LYS A 115 22.12 13.25 -4.40
C LYS A 115 21.53 14.65 -4.61
N ASP A 116 20.88 14.92 -5.74
CA ASP A 116 20.32 16.22 -6.11
C ASP A 116 18.87 16.40 -5.62
N LEU A 117 18.33 15.45 -4.84
CA LEU A 117 17.01 15.56 -4.21
C LEU A 117 16.98 16.61 -3.09
N THR A 118 15.97 17.49 -3.11
CA THR A 118 15.69 18.48 -2.07
C THR A 118 14.52 18.12 -1.17
N THR A 119 13.79 17.05 -1.47
CA THR A 119 12.54 16.65 -0.81
C THR A 119 12.64 15.24 -0.21
N ALA A 120 11.78 14.93 0.76
CA ALA A 120 11.71 13.59 1.36
C ALA A 120 11.05 12.58 0.41
N VAL A 121 11.84 11.65 -0.12
CA VAL A 121 11.40 10.59 -1.05
C VAL A 121 11.98 9.25 -0.60
N VAL A 122 11.15 8.21 -0.58
CA VAL A 122 11.58 6.83 -0.35
C VAL A 122 11.33 6.04 -1.62
N SER A 123 12.30 5.22 -2.04
CA SER A 123 12.14 4.32 -3.18
C SER A 123 12.39 2.89 -2.73
N VAL A 124 11.51 1.98 -3.13
CA VAL A 124 11.67 0.53 -3.01
C VAL A 124 11.88 -0.02 -4.41
N SER A 125 13.03 -0.65 -4.66
CA SER A 125 13.45 -1.10 -5.99
C SER A 125 13.07 -2.56 -6.24
N SER A 126 13.07 -2.98 -7.50
CA SER A 126 12.85 -4.38 -7.89
C SER A 126 13.82 -5.34 -7.20
N LYS A 127 15.04 -4.91 -6.87
CA LYS A 127 16.03 -5.71 -6.13
C LYS A 127 15.60 -6.01 -4.70
N ASP A 128 14.90 -5.07 -4.05
CA ASP A 128 14.37 -5.24 -2.70
C ASP A 128 13.17 -6.20 -2.67
N LEU A 129 12.53 -6.39 -3.84
CA LEU A 129 11.38 -7.27 -4.05
C LEU A 129 11.77 -8.60 -4.69
N GLU A 130 12.99 -8.71 -5.21
CA GLU A 130 13.43 -9.85 -5.98
C GLU A 130 13.53 -11.09 -5.10
N ASN A 131 13.05 -12.23 -5.61
CA ASN A 131 13.00 -13.50 -4.89
C ASN A 131 12.08 -13.51 -3.65
N GLN A 132 11.21 -12.50 -3.50
CA GLN A 132 10.16 -12.49 -2.48
C GLN A 132 8.79 -12.75 -3.13
N PRO A 133 8.03 -13.76 -2.69
CA PRO A 133 6.70 -14.04 -3.22
C PRO A 133 5.69 -13.02 -2.71
N ILE A 134 5.64 -11.84 -3.31
CA ILE A 134 4.73 -10.74 -2.92
C ILE A 134 3.39 -10.92 -3.65
N THR A 135 2.34 -11.23 -2.90
CA THR A 135 0.97 -11.43 -3.43
C THR A 135 0.24 -10.12 -3.69
N ASN A 136 0.59 -9.05 -2.97
CA ASN A 136 0.08 -7.70 -3.17
C ASN A 136 1.23 -6.68 -3.15
N PRO A 137 1.42 -5.90 -4.23
CA PRO A 137 2.55 -4.96 -4.32
C PRO A 137 2.57 -3.89 -3.22
N LEU A 138 1.40 -3.54 -2.64
CA LEU A 138 1.34 -2.54 -1.58
C LEU A 138 1.88 -3.06 -0.24
N GLN A 139 1.95 -4.37 -0.03
CA GLN A 139 2.62 -4.95 1.16
C GLN A 139 4.13 -4.78 1.09
N ALA A 140 4.70 -4.65 -0.11
CA ALA A 140 6.14 -4.60 -0.29
C ALA A 140 6.79 -3.31 0.26
N ILE A 141 6.01 -2.26 0.51
CA ILE A 141 6.49 -1.04 1.17
C ILE A 141 6.23 -1.06 2.69
N GLN A 142 5.44 -2.03 3.19
CA GLN A 142 5.04 -2.10 4.59
C GLN A 142 6.26 -2.23 5.49
N GLY A 143 6.42 -1.28 6.41
CA GLY A 143 7.54 -1.21 7.36
C GLY A 143 8.93 -1.18 6.71
N ARG A 144 9.04 -0.85 5.42
CA ARG A 144 10.30 -0.57 4.72
C ARG A 144 10.51 0.91 4.42
N ALA A 145 9.43 1.70 4.45
CA ALA A 145 9.46 3.13 4.25
C ALA A 145 9.11 3.89 5.54
N ALA A 146 10.05 4.68 6.06
CA ALA A 146 9.78 5.56 7.20
C ALA A 146 8.69 6.59 6.84
N GLY A 147 7.76 6.84 7.77
CA GLY A 147 6.63 7.75 7.60
C GLY A 147 5.46 7.15 6.83
N VAL A 148 5.52 5.86 6.48
CA VAL A 148 4.46 5.18 5.72
C VAL A 148 3.88 4.07 6.59
N GLN A 149 2.60 4.19 6.92
CA GLN A 149 1.86 3.13 7.59
C GLN A 149 1.06 2.38 6.54
N VAL A 150 1.28 1.08 6.47
CA VAL A 150 0.50 0.17 5.64
C VAL A 150 -0.24 -0.75 6.58
N SER A 151 -1.55 -0.83 6.43
CA SER A 151 -2.42 -1.68 7.23
C SER A 151 -3.37 -2.41 6.31
N SER A 152 -3.52 -3.71 6.53
CA SER A 152 -4.65 -4.44 5.96
C SER A 152 -5.87 -4.22 6.87
N GLN A 153 -7.04 -4.05 6.28
CA GLN A 153 -8.28 -4.04 7.08
C GLN A 153 -8.59 -5.44 7.59
N SER A 154 -8.27 -6.46 6.79
CA SER A 154 -8.61 -7.86 7.01
C SER A 154 -7.57 -8.78 6.37
N GLY A 155 -7.44 -10.03 6.84
CA GLY A 155 -6.55 -11.05 6.27
C GLY A 155 -7.19 -11.88 5.16
N LYS A 156 -8.44 -11.60 4.78
CA LYS A 156 -9.15 -12.34 3.74
C LYS A 156 -8.56 -12.12 2.33
N PRO A 157 -8.57 -13.13 1.45
CA PRO A 157 -8.11 -12.96 0.06
C PRO A 157 -8.82 -11.81 -0.65
N GLY A 158 -8.04 -10.97 -1.34
CA GLY A 158 -8.58 -9.81 -2.07
C GLY A 158 -9.00 -8.62 -1.19
N ALA A 159 -8.77 -8.67 0.13
CA ALA A 159 -8.95 -7.50 0.99
C ALA A 159 -8.10 -6.32 0.54
N GLY A 160 -8.68 -5.11 0.62
CA GLY A 160 -7.98 -3.87 0.32
C GLY A 160 -6.88 -3.56 1.33
N ILE A 161 -5.81 -2.93 0.85
CA ILE A 161 -4.72 -2.42 1.69
C ILE A 161 -4.82 -0.91 1.80
N SER A 162 -4.80 -0.42 3.03
CA SER A 162 -4.81 1.01 3.34
C SER A 162 -3.37 1.49 3.55
N ILE A 163 -3.00 2.58 2.89
CA ILE A 163 -1.71 3.26 3.06
C ILE A 163 -1.98 4.67 3.57
N SER A 164 -1.30 5.08 4.64
CA SER A 164 -1.24 6.48 5.05
C SER A 164 0.22 6.96 5.07
N ILE A 165 0.43 8.18 4.59
CA ILE A 165 1.75 8.81 4.52
C ILE A 165 1.75 10.00 5.46
N ARG A 166 2.55 9.93 6.52
CA ARG A 166 2.63 10.94 7.60
C ARG A 166 1.28 11.17 8.30
N GLY A 167 0.55 10.07 8.52
CA GLY A 167 -0.75 10.04 9.19
C GLY A 167 -1.93 10.54 8.34
N ASN A 168 -3.12 10.49 8.93
CA ASN A 168 -4.37 10.91 8.28
C ASN A 168 -4.48 12.45 8.24
N THR A 169 -5.00 12.98 7.14
CA THR A 169 -5.06 14.41 6.79
C THR A 169 -6.46 14.99 6.74
N SER A 170 -7.48 14.13 6.77
CA SER A 170 -8.89 14.51 6.85
C SER A 170 -9.67 13.59 7.78
N ILE A 171 -10.83 14.07 8.24
CA ILE A 171 -11.75 13.33 9.12
C ILE A 171 -12.72 12.52 8.27
N THR A 172 -13.33 13.15 7.28
CA THR A 172 -14.38 12.59 6.41
C THR A 172 -13.92 12.41 4.99
N ALA A 173 -12.92 13.17 4.53
CA ALA A 173 -12.39 12.99 3.19
C ALA A 173 -11.46 11.79 3.07
N SER A 174 -11.19 11.39 1.82
CA SER A 174 -10.24 10.32 1.53
C SER A 174 -8.87 10.64 2.13
N ASN A 175 -8.31 9.65 2.84
CA ASN A 175 -6.96 9.70 3.41
C ASN A 175 -5.96 8.83 2.62
N SER A 176 -6.41 8.18 1.54
CA SER A 176 -5.57 7.32 0.71
C SER A 176 -4.67 8.16 -0.21
N PRO A 177 -3.41 7.73 -0.47
CA PRO A 177 -2.54 8.41 -1.42
C PRO A 177 -3.05 8.28 -2.86
N LEU A 178 -2.51 9.11 -3.74
CA LEU A 178 -2.64 8.90 -5.19
C LEU A 178 -1.65 7.84 -5.64
N TYR A 179 -2.12 6.83 -6.37
CA TYR A 179 -1.23 5.93 -7.09
C TYR A 179 -1.05 6.42 -8.52
N VAL A 180 0.18 6.40 -9.02
CA VAL A 180 0.51 6.76 -10.40
C VAL A 180 1.29 5.61 -11.00
N ILE A 181 0.63 4.83 -11.87
CA ILE A 181 1.22 3.65 -12.53
C ILE A 181 1.64 4.05 -13.93
N ASP A 182 2.95 4.17 -14.17
CA ASP A 182 3.53 4.62 -15.44
C ASP A 182 2.88 5.92 -16.01
N GLY A 183 2.52 6.84 -15.11
CA GLY A 183 1.86 8.11 -15.45
C GLY A 183 0.33 8.08 -15.40
N VAL A 184 -0.31 6.91 -15.27
CA VAL A 184 -1.77 6.82 -15.13
C VAL A 184 -2.20 6.90 -13.67
N THR A 185 -3.10 7.82 -13.35
CA THR A 185 -3.62 7.99 -11.99
C THR A 185 -4.63 6.90 -11.62
N SER A 186 -4.51 6.35 -10.42
CA SER A 186 -5.47 5.41 -9.83
C SER A 186 -5.60 5.62 -8.31
N ARG A 187 -6.73 5.16 -7.75
CA ARG A 187 -6.97 5.13 -6.29
C ARG A 187 -6.70 3.77 -5.66
N ASP A 188 -6.28 2.81 -6.48
CA ASP A 188 -5.89 1.47 -6.09
C ASP A 188 -4.73 1.03 -6.99
N ALA A 189 -3.83 0.22 -6.46
CA ALA A 189 -2.72 -0.39 -7.20
C ALA A 189 -2.51 -1.88 -6.85
N SER A 190 -3.41 -2.47 -6.06
CA SER A 190 -3.33 -3.87 -5.63
C SER A 190 -3.41 -4.85 -6.80
N PHE A 191 -4.00 -4.43 -7.93
CA PHE A 191 -4.16 -5.22 -9.16
C PHE A 191 -2.86 -5.40 -9.97
N VAL A 192 -1.83 -4.58 -9.72
CA VAL A 192 -0.55 -4.67 -10.43
C VAL A 192 0.21 -5.92 -9.95
N ASN A 193 0.79 -6.67 -10.87
CA ASN A 193 1.64 -7.81 -10.50
C ASN A 193 2.98 -7.29 -9.93
N ALA A 194 3.32 -7.70 -8.71
CA ALA A 194 4.53 -7.25 -8.03
C ALA A 194 5.82 -7.55 -8.81
N ASN A 195 5.86 -8.66 -9.56
CA ASN A 195 7.02 -9.03 -10.37
C ASN A 195 7.24 -8.14 -11.60
N ASP A 196 6.24 -7.36 -12.01
CA ASP A 196 6.33 -6.39 -13.10
C ASP A 196 6.81 -5.02 -12.62
N ILE A 197 6.96 -4.82 -11.31
CA ILE A 197 7.39 -3.55 -10.74
C ILE A 197 8.92 -3.41 -10.86
N GLU A 198 9.35 -2.28 -11.41
CA GLU A 198 10.75 -1.86 -11.41
C GLU A 198 11.09 -1.07 -10.15
N SER A 199 10.19 -0.16 -9.75
CA SER A 199 10.31 0.60 -8.51
C SER A 199 8.97 1.14 -8.02
N MET A 200 8.87 1.31 -6.69
CA MET A 200 7.82 2.07 -6.02
C MET A 200 8.45 3.27 -5.30
N THR A 201 8.14 4.47 -5.75
CA THR A 201 8.63 5.72 -5.16
C THR A 201 7.51 6.43 -4.40
N ILE A 202 7.71 6.69 -3.11
CA ILE A 202 6.77 7.36 -2.24
C ILE A 202 7.19 8.82 -2.07
N LEU A 203 6.34 9.73 -2.56
CA LEU A 203 6.47 11.18 -2.38
C LEU A 203 5.77 11.59 -1.07
N LYS A 204 6.54 11.71 0.01
CA LYS A 204 6.03 12.06 1.35
C LYS A 204 5.91 13.56 1.59
N ASP A 205 6.66 14.33 0.82
CA ASP A 205 6.73 15.77 0.94
C ASP A 205 5.70 16.45 0.03
N ALA A 206 4.98 17.45 0.57
CA ALA A 206 4.05 18.26 -0.21
C ALA A 206 4.76 18.97 -1.36
N SER A 207 6.04 19.35 -1.23
CA SER A 207 6.79 19.95 -2.34
C SER A 207 6.99 18.98 -3.51
N ALA A 208 7.17 17.69 -3.23
CA ALA A 208 7.30 16.65 -4.26
C ALA A 208 5.93 16.23 -4.83
N ALA A 209 4.92 16.10 -3.97
CA ALA A 209 3.56 15.70 -4.34
C ALA A 209 2.78 16.81 -5.08
N ALA A 210 3.10 18.09 -4.87
CA ALA A 210 2.40 19.24 -5.44
C ALA A 210 2.32 19.23 -6.97
N ILE A 211 3.24 18.55 -7.65
CA ILE A 211 3.20 18.41 -9.11
C ILE A 211 1.98 17.61 -9.60
N TYR A 212 1.45 16.73 -8.76
CA TYR A 212 0.21 15.96 -8.98
C TYR A 212 -1.05 16.67 -8.46
N GLY A 213 -0.88 17.88 -7.91
CA GLY A 213 -1.98 18.74 -7.50
C GLY A 213 -2.81 18.17 -6.36
N SER A 214 -4.11 18.47 -6.40
CA SER A 214 -5.00 18.15 -5.30
C SER A 214 -5.10 16.67 -4.96
N SER A 215 -4.93 15.82 -5.95
CA SER A 215 -4.97 14.38 -5.75
C SER A 215 -3.80 13.88 -4.87
N GLY A 216 -2.73 14.67 -4.71
CA GLY A 216 -1.52 14.34 -3.96
C GLY A 216 -1.46 14.83 -2.51
N ALA A 217 -2.52 15.41 -1.93
CA ALA A 217 -2.49 15.92 -0.54
C ALA A 217 -2.15 14.85 0.52
N ASN A 218 -2.53 13.60 0.23
CA ASN A 218 -2.28 12.45 1.09
C ASN A 218 -0.94 11.76 0.76
N GLY A 219 -0.11 12.38 -0.09
CA GLY A 219 1.09 11.79 -0.66
C GLY A 219 0.80 11.03 -1.96
N VAL A 220 1.87 10.66 -2.66
CA VAL A 220 1.80 9.98 -3.96
C VAL A 220 2.70 8.75 -3.95
N VAL A 221 2.18 7.63 -4.44
CA VAL A 221 2.94 6.39 -4.67
C VAL A 221 3.09 6.20 -6.18
N LEU A 222 4.31 6.43 -6.67
CA LEU A 222 4.70 6.23 -8.06
C LEU A 222 5.11 4.79 -8.27
N ILE A 223 4.47 4.09 -9.20
CA ILE A 223 4.80 2.72 -9.58
C ILE A 223 5.32 2.76 -11.00
N THR A 224 6.59 2.41 -11.19
CA THR A 224 7.19 2.24 -12.51
C THR A 224 7.23 0.76 -12.83
N THR A 225 6.68 0.36 -13.97
CA THR A 225 6.78 -1.04 -14.42
C THR A 225 8.07 -1.29 -15.18
N LYS A 226 8.48 -2.56 -15.24
CA LYS A 226 9.63 -3.03 -15.99
C LYS A 226 9.51 -2.65 -17.45
N LYS A 227 10.62 -2.16 -18.01
CA LYS A 227 10.74 -1.76 -19.42
C LYS A 227 11.62 -2.74 -20.18
N GLY A 228 11.50 -2.72 -21.50
CA GLY A 228 12.35 -3.53 -22.36
C GLY A 228 13.82 -3.18 -22.19
N SER A 229 14.69 -4.18 -22.09
CA SER A 229 16.13 -3.97 -22.11
C SER A 229 16.67 -4.09 -23.53
N SER A 230 17.60 -3.20 -23.92
CA SER A 230 18.34 -3.40 -25.18
C SER A 230 19.18 -4.68 -25.13
N GLY A 231 19.15 -5.47 -26.20
CA GLY A 231 19.90 -6.71 -26.30
C GLY A 231 19.05 -7.87 -26.80
N LYS A 232 19.56 -9.09 -26.58
CA LYS A 232 18.84 -10.32 -26.93
C LYS A 232 17.54 -10.41 -26.12
N LEU A 233 16.56 -11.08 -26.72
CA LEU A 233 15.31 -11.43 -26.04
C LEU A 233 15.64 -12.26 -24.79
N LYS A 234 15.10 -11.84 -23.65
CA LYS A 234 15.14 -12.55 -22.37
C LYS A 234 13.75 -13.05 -22.04
N VAL A 235 13.66 -14.31 -21.64
CA VAL A 235 12.41 -14.91 -21.15
C VAL A 235 12.60 -15.22 -19.67
N ALA A 236 11.64 -14.84 -18.84
CA ALA A 236 11.65 -15.20 -17.42
C ALA A 236 10.34 -15.88 -17.02
N PHE A 237 10.45 -16.92 -16.21
CA PHE A 237 9.35 -17.66 -15.62
C PHE A 237 9.48 -17.64 -14.09
N ASN A 238 8.45 -17.16 -13.41
CA ASN A 238 8.39 -17.14 -11.95
C ASN A 238 7.18 -17.94 -11.50
N ALA A 239 7.36 -18.83 -10.53
CA ALA A 239 6.26 -19.62 -9.97
C ALA A 239 6.45 -19.86 -8.48
N PHE A 240 5.35 -19.88 -7.73
CA PHE A 240 5.34 -20.37 -6.36
C PHE A 240 4.01 -21.05 -5.99
N THR A 241 4.07 -21.89 -4.97
CA THR A 241 2.91 -22.47 -4.32
C THR A 241 3.12 -22.47 -2.81
N GLY A 242 2.04 -22.49 -2.03
CA GLY A 242 2.15 -22.65 -0.59
C GLY A 242 0.81 -22.69 0.12
N PHE A 243 0.91 -22.77 1.44
CA PHE A 243 -0.21 -23.01 2.34
C PHE A 243 -0.27 -21.94 3.41
N SER A 244 -1.49 -21.65 3.88
CA SER A 244 -1.74 -20.66 4.91
C SER A 244 -2.69 -21.18 5.99
N ASN A 245 -2.49 -20.75 7.23
CA ASN A 245 -3.39 -21.01 8.35
C ASN A 245 -3.44 -19.81 9.31
N PHE A 246 -4.40 -19.81 10.23
CA PHE A 246 -4.33 -18.92 11.37
C PHE A 246 -3.24 -19.39 12.34
N TRP A 247 -2.58 -18.43 12.98
CA TRP A 247 -1.44 -18.71 13.86
C TRP A 247 -1.90 -19.11 15.27
N GLN A 248 -3.12 -18.75 15.65
CA GLN A 248 -3.80 -19.12 16.90
C GLN A 248 -5.31 -19.26 16.68
N GLU A 249 -5.97 -19.95 17.61
CA GLU A 249 -7.42 -20.06 17.77
C GLU A 249 -7.82 -19.41 19.11
N GLN A 250 -9.09 -19.04 19.27
CA GLN A 250 -9.59 -18.47 20.52
C GLN A 250 -10.12 -19.59 21.43
N GLU A 251 -9.80 -19.57 22.72
CA GLU A 251 -10.42 -20.50 23.66
C GLU A 251 -11.87 -20.10 23.96
N VAL A 252 -12.81 -20.98 23.61
CA VAL A 252 -14.26 -20.81 23.84
C VAL A 252 -14.82 -21.98 24.66
N LEU A 253 -15.98 -21.79 25.28
CA LEU A 253 -16.57 -22.83 26.13
C LEU A 253 -16.89 -24.09 25.32
N ASN A 254 -16.62 -25.25 25.91
CA ASN A 254 -17.13 -26.52 25.42
C ASN A 254 -18.61 -26.70 25.82
N SER A 255 -19.26 -27.78 25.35
CA SER A 255 -20.68 -28.02 25.61
C SER A 255 -21.07 -28.11 27.07
N GLU A 256 -20.24 -28.72 27.93
CA GLU A 256 -20.56 -28.84 29.36
C GLU A 256 -20.53 -27.47 30.04
N GLN A 257 -19.48 -26.71 29.79
CA GLN A 257 -19.29 -25.36 30.31
C GLN A 257 -20.37 -24.39 29.81
N TYR A 258 -20.68 -24.44 28.51
CA TYR A 258 -21.74 -23.64 27.89
C TYR A 258 -23.10 -23.96 28.51
N VAL A 259 -23.47 -25.24 28.65
CA VAL A 259 -24.73 -25.64 29.30
C VAL A 259 -24.77 -25.18 30.76
N GLY A 260 -23.65 -25.23 31.48
CA GLY A 260 -23.53 -24.68 32.83
C GLY A 260 -23.90 -23.20 32.90
N LEU A 261 -23.29 -22.37 32.04
CA LEU A 261 -23.58 -20.94 31.96
C LEU A 261 -25.03 -20.67 31.54
N MET A 262 -25.54 -21.40 30.54
CA MET A 262 -26.91 -21.23 30.06
C MET A 262 -27.95 -21.57 31.14
N ARG A 263 -27.71 -22.58 31.98
CA ARG A 263 -28.57 -22.89 33.14
C ARG A 263 -28.57 -21.78 34.17
N GLU A 264 -27.41 -21.21 34.48
CA GLU A 264 -27.29 -20.07 35.39
C GLU A 264 -28.08 -18.85 34.88
N LEU A 265 -28.06 -18.61 33.56
CA LEU A 265 -28.87 -17.59 32.90
C LEU A 265 -30.36 -17.95 32.79
N GLY A 266 -30.77 -19.15 33.22
CA GLY A 266 -32.16 -19.59 33.21
C GLY A 266 -32.70 -20.04 31.85
N TYR A 267 -31.82 -20.46 30.92
CA TYR A 267 -32.23 -21.16 29.71
C TYR A 267 -32.53 -22.64 30.01
N THR A 268 -33.56 -23.17 29.36
CA THR A 268 -33.99 -24.57 29.51
C THR A 268 -33.76 -25.41 28.25
N SER A 269 -33.53 -24.75 27.10
CA SER A 269 -33.20 -25.40 25.82
C SER A 269 -31.80 -24.99 25.39
N PHE A 270 -30.96 -26.00 25.10
CA PHE A 270 -29.55 -25.83 24.75
C PHE A 270 -29.26 -26.26 23.30
N GLY A 271 -30.27 -26.56 22.49
CA GLY A 271 -30.11 -26.96 21.08
C GLY A 271 -29.80 -28.45 20.84
N GLY A 272 -29.04 -29.11 21.71
CA GLY A 272 -28.71 -30.54 21.54
C GLY A 272 -27.63 -31.05 22.48
N THR A 273 -27.05 -32.21 22.15
CA THR A 273 -25.97 -32.87 22.90
C THR A 273 -24.64 -32.93 22.15
N TYR A 274 -24.50 -32.16 21.06
CA TYR A 274 -23.25 -32.10 20.30
C TYR A 274 -22.14 -31.41 21.11
N ASN A 275 -20.91 -31.52 20.64
CA ASN A 275 -19.76 -30.73 21.11
C ASN A 275 -18.92 -30.30 19.90
N THR A 276 -19.57 -29.52 19.03
CA THR A 276 -19.03 -29.06 17.76
C THR A 276 -18.00 -27.95 18.00
N ASP A 277 -16.81 -28.13 17.46
CA ASP A 277 -15.78 -27.10 17.42
C ASP A 277 -15.95 -26.26 16.16
N TRP A 278 -16.69 -25.15 16.30
CA TRP A 278 -17.02 -24.28 15.18
C TRP A 278 -15.82 -23.61 14.53
N GLN A 279 -14.74 -23.37 15.28
CA GLN A 279 -13.51 -22.82 14.70
C GLN A 279 -12.89 -23.86 13.76
N LYS A 280 -12.86 -25.12 14.16
CA LYS A 280 -12.31 -26.21 13.34
C LYS A 280 -13.16 -26.54 12.12
N GLU A 281 -14.48 -26.42 12.22
CA GLU A 281 -15.40 -26.59 11.08
C GLU A 281 -15.34 -25.41 10.09
N THR A 282 -15.01 -24.20 10.58
CA THR A 282 -15.01 -22.98 9.76
C THR A 282 -13.62 -22.63 9.20
N PHE A 283 -12.55 -22.89 9.97
CA PHE A 283 -11.17 -22.53 9.66
C PHE A 283 -10.45 -23.75 9.06
N GLY A 284 -10.03 -23.63 7.80
CA GLY A 284 -9.31 -24.65 7.07
C GLY A 284 -7.85 -24.28 6.82
N THR A 285 -7.25 -24.90 5.80
CA THR A 285 -5.93 -24.52 5.28
C THR A 285 -6.10 -23.81 3.95
N GLY A 286 -5.64 -22.57 3.87
CA GLY A 286 -5.61 -21.80 2.63
C GLY A 286 -4.50 -22.26 1.69
N LYS A 287 -4.63 -21.91 0.41
CA LYS A 287 -3.69 -22.28 -0.65
C LYS A 287 -3.39 -21.11 -1.55
N GLN A 288 -2.11 -20.87 -1.80
CA GLN A 288 -1.63 -19.77 -2.62
C GLN A 288 -0.82 -20.31 -3.79
N ASN A 289 -1.13 -19.87 -5.01
CA ASN A 289 -0.41 -20.23 -6.22
C ASN A 289 -0.20 -19.00 -7.09
N GLN A 290 0.99 -18.88 -7.70
CA GLN A 290 1.25 -17.85 -8.69
C GLN A 290 2.16 -18.39 -9.79
N TYR A 291 1.85 -18.00 -11.03
CA TYR A 291 2.64 -18.31 -12.20
C TYR A 291 2.75 -17.06 -13.07
N GLN A 292 3.92 -16.79 -13.59
CA GLN A 292 4.15 -15.64 -14.46
C GLN A 292 5.19 -15.95 -15.51
N VAL A 293 4.94 -15.51 -16.74
CA VAL A 293 5.90 -15.49 -17.84
C VAL A 293 6.12 -14.04 -18.27
N SER A 294 7.36 -13.66 -18.52
CA SER A 294 7.70 -12.35 -19.07
C SER A 294 8.74 -12.43 -20.18
N LEU A 295 8.66 -11.47 -21.09
CA LEU A 295 9.48 -11.31 -22.28
C LEU A 295 10.02 -9.87 -22.28
N SER A 296 11.33 -9.71 -22.40
CA SER A 296 11.99 -8.41 -22.48
C SER A 296 13.03 -8.40 -23.58
N GLY A 297 13.03 -7.38 -24.43
CA GLY A 297 14.02 -7.28 -25.48
C GLY A 297 13.92 -6.00 -26.29
N GLY A 298 14.81 -5.86 -27.27
CA GLY A 298 14.79 -4.75 -28.21
C GLY A 298 16.17 -4.28 -28.65
N THR A 299 16.18 -3.30 -29.52
CA THR A 299 17.39 -2.59 -29.97
C THR A 299 17.58 -1.30 -29.16
N LYS A 300 18.50 -0.42 -29.57
CA LYS A 300 18.58 0.94 -29.02
C LYS A 300 17.46 1.85 -29.52
N SER A 301 16.88 1.56 -30.68
CA SER A 301 15.80 2.35 -31.27
C SER A 301 14.41 1.93 -30.77
N GLY A 302 14.22 0.66 -30.40
CA GLY A 302 12.95 0.14 -29.90
C GLY A 302 13.12 -0.88 -28.79
N GLN A 303 12.38 -0.74 -27.71
CA GLN A 303 12.41 -1.63 -26.54
C GLN A 303 10.98 -2.04 -26.18
N TYR A 304 10.80 -3.31 -25.82
CA TYR A 304 9.51 -3.85 -25.40
C TYR A 304 9.62 -4.79 -24.20
N TYR A 305 8.57 -4.79 -23.40
CA TYR A 305 8.33 -5.69 -22.29
C TYR A 305 6.89 -6.20 -22.38
N PHE A 306 6.71 -7.50 -22.20
CA PHE A 306 5.41 -8.13 -22.09
C PHE A 306 5.45 -9.16 -20.96
N SER A 307 4.40 -9.21 -20.15
CA SER A 307 4.24 -10.27 -19.17
C SER A 307 2.78 -10.68 -19.03
N THR A 308 2.58 -11.92 -18.61
CA THR A 308 1.28 -12.45 -18.20
C THR A 308 1.45 -13.29 -16.95
N GLY A 309 0.47 -13.24 -16.05
CA GLY A 309 0.50 -14.02 -14.83
C GLY A 309 -0.87 -14.35 -14.29
N TYR A 310 -0.96 -15.52 -13.65
CA TYR A 310 -2.12 -16.01 -12.94
C TYR A 310 -1.78 -16.12 -11.44
N GLN A 311 -2.67 -15.63 -10.60
CA GLN A 311 -2.57 -15.70 -9.15
C GLN A 311 -3.87 -16.29 -8.60
N GLN A 312 -3.73 -17.20 -7.64
CA GLN A 312 -4.82 -17.77 -6.88
C GLN A 312 -4.47 -17.68 -5.39
N ASP A 313 -5.41 -17.15 -4.61
CA ASP A 313 -5.34 -17.06 -3.17
C ASP A 313 -6.64 -17.59 -2.57
N GLN A 314 -6.59 -18.79 -2.00
CA GLN A 314 -7.70 -19.40 -1.28
C GLN A 314 -7.49 -19.15 0.21
N GLY A 315 -8.51 -18.58 0.85
CA GLY A 315 -8.47 -18.21 2.25
C GLY A 315 -8.51 -19.43 3.18
N VAL A 316 -8.08 -19.19 4.42
CA VAL A 316 -8.24 -20.09 5.57
C VAL A 316 -9.73 -20.33 5.85
N VAL A 317 -10.58 -19.30 5.77
CA VAL A 317 -12.05 -19.47 5.86
C VAL A 317 -12.62 -19.61 4.45
N ALA A 318 -12.92 -20.85 4.05
CA ALA A 318 -13.59 -21.09 2.78
C ALA A 318 -15.07 -20.67 2.85
N PRO A 319 -15.70 -20.23 1.74
CA PRO A 319 -15.22 -20.23 0.36
C PRO A 319 -14.41 -18.98 -0.05
N ALA A 320 -13.89 -18.17 0.89
CA ALA A 320 -13.17 -16.94 0.55
C ALA A 320 -12.01 -17.22 -0.42
N LYS A 321 -11.98 -16.48 -1.54
CA LYS A 321 -11.02 -16.75 -2.63
C LYS A 321 -10.80 -15.52 -3.50
N LEU A 322 -9.60 -15.41 -4.07
CA LEU A 322 -9.26 -14.51 -5.18
C LEU A 322 -8.54 -15.30 -6.30
N ASP A 323 -9.07 -15.24 -7.51
CA ASP A 323 -8.39 -15.63 -8.75
C ASP A 323 -8.13 -14.38 -9.58
N ARG A 324 -6.92 -14.21 -10.12
CA ARG A 324 -6.55 -13.03 -10.91
C ARG A 324 -5.64 -13.39 -12.07
N LEU A 325 -6.01 -12.96 -13.27
CA LEU A 325 -5.18 -12.94 -14.46
C LEU A 325 -4.72 -11.50 -14.72
N THR A 326 -3.43 -11.30 -14.96
CA THR A 326 -2.84 -9.99 -15.28
C THR A 326 -1.99 -10.08 -16.53
N ALA A 327 -2.10 -9.11 -17.42
CA ALA A 327 -1.20 -8.91 -18.55
C ALA A 327 -0.63 -7.49 -18.50
N ASN A 328 0.68 -7.36 -18.69
CA ASN A 328 1.37 -6.09 -18.73
C ASN A 328 2.13 -5.93 -20.05
N PHE A 329 2.12 -4.71 -20.59
CA PHE A 329 2.81 -4.35 -21.81
C PHE A 329 3.47 -2.99 -21.63
N ASN A 330 4.74 -2.88 -22.04
CA ASN A 330 5.47 -1.63 -22.08
C ASN A 330 6.29 -1.57 -23.38
N ALA A 331 6.21 -0.48 -24.12
CA ALA A 331 6.96 -0.28 -25.35
C ALA A 331 7.44 1.15 -25.47
N THR A 332 8.66 1.31 -25.99
CA THR A 332 9.24 2.60 -26.32
C THR A 332 9.91 2.50 -27.68
N GLN A 333 9.66 3.47 -28.55
CA GLN A 333 10.23 3.53 -29.89
C GLN A 333 10.73 4.95 -30.19
N ASN A 334 12.02 5.08 -30.48
CA ASN A 334 12.60 6.26 -31.09
C ASN A 334 12.39 6.14 -32.62
N ILE A 335 11.41 6.87 -33.16
CA ILE A 335 11.08 6.85 -34.59
C ILE A 335 12.11 7.66 -35.36
N THR A 336 12.40 8.86 -34.85
CA THR A 336 13.45 9.77 -35.34
C THR A 336 14.14 10.40 -34.13
N PRO A 337 15.26 11.14 -34.30
CA PRO A 337 15.86 11.90 -33.20
C PRO A 337 14.90 12.93 -32.55
N TRP A 338 13.91 13.41 -33.31
CA TRP A 338 12.94 14.40 -32.86
C TRP A 338 11.61 13.78 -32.39
N LEU A 339 11.33 12.50 -32.66
CA LEU A 339 10.09 11.83 -32.27
C LEU A 339 10.34 10.52 -31.52
N LYS A 340 9.85 10.48 -30.29
CA LYS A 340 9.81 9.28 -29.45
C LYS A 340 8.37 8.94 -29.07
N LEU A 341 7.98 7.69 -29.26
CA LEU A 341 6.68 7.14 -28.86
C LEU A 341 6.85 6.23 -27.65
N THR A 342 5.89 6.28 -26.73
CA THR A 342 5.83 5.43 -25.54
C THR A 342 4.42 4.88 -25.37
N GLY A 343 4.29 3.60 -25.06
CA GLY A 343 3.01 2.97 -24.74
C GLY A 343 3.16 2.02 -23.56
N ASN A 344 2.18 2.04 -22.66
CA ASN A 344 2.08 1.10 -21.56
C ASN A 344 0.62 0.69 -21.33
N ALA A 345 0.39 -0.55 -20.95
CA ALA A 345 -0.93 -1.07 -20.66
C ALA A 345 -0.87 -2.21 -19.63
N VAL A 346 -1.79 -2.17 -18.66
CA VAL A 346 -2.04 -3.23 -17.70
C VAL A 346 -3.50 -3.64 -17.81
N LEU A 347 -3.75 -4.92 -18.06
CA LEU A 347 -5.06 -5.53 -18.09
C LEU A 347 -5.17 -6.56 -16.97
N THR A 348 -6.25 -6.49 -16.18
CA THR A 348 -6.52 -7.44 -15.11
C THR A 348 -7.96 -7.94 -15.18
N SER A 349 -8.13 -9.24 -15.03
CA SER A 349 -9.42 -9.89 -14.80
C SER A 349 -9.33 -10.66 -13.49
N SER A 350 -10.19 -10.33 -12.52
CA SER A 350 -10.23 -11.03 -11.23
C SER A 350 -11.63 -11.52 -10.89
N THR A 351 -11.70 -12.66 -10.22
CA THR A 351 -12.90 -13.17 -9.56
C THR A 351 -12.59 -13.36 -8.09
N SER A 352 -13.40 -12.82 -7.20
CA SER A 352 -13.31 -13.06 -5.77
C SER A 352 -14.63 -13.58 -5.21
N ILE A 353 -14.53 -14.39 -4.17
CA ILE A 353 -15.64 -14.81 -3.32
C ILE A 353 -15.36 -14.26 -1.94
N ASP A 354 -16.30 -13.51 -1.39
CA ASP A 354 -16.17 -12.85 -0.09
C ASP A 354 -16.89 -13.64 1.01
N VAL A 355 -16.38 -13.53 2.23
CA VAL A 355 -16.94 -14.11 3.45
C VAL A 355 -17.11 -12.97 4.45
N GLY A 356 -18.27 -12.94 5.12
CA GLY A 356 -18.60 -11.87 6.06
C GLY A 356 -17.66 -11.84 7.26
N ASP A 357 -16.99 -10.71 7.47
CA ASP A 357 -16.20 -10.38 8.65
C ASP A 357 -16.60 -8.99 9.17
N ASN A 358 -16.06 -8.55 10.32
CA ASN A 358 -16.31 -7.21 10.86
C ASN A 358 -17.79 -6.89 11.15
N SER A 359 -18.56 -7.91 11.50
CA SER A 359 -20.02 -7.83 11.60
C SER A 359 -20.52 -8.79 12.67
N SER A 360 -21.65 -8.45 13.30
CA SER A 360 -22.34 -9.34 14.24
C SER A 360 -22.86 -10.60 13.52
N VAL A 361 -23.10 -11.67 14.27
CA VAL A 361 -23.69 -12.91 13.73
C VAL A 361 -25.02 -12.65 13.04
N SER A 362 -25.87 -11.80 13.62
CA SER A 362 -27.16 -11.37 13.06
C SER A 362 -27.06 -10.66 11.71
N ARG A 363 -25.86 -10.19 11.35
CA ARG A 363 -25.55 -9.46 10.11
C ARG A 363 -24.55 -10.22 9.24
N GLY A 364 -24.46 -11.55 9.40
CA GLY A 364 -23.64 -12.42 8.55
C GLY A 364 -22.16 -12.49 8.91
N GLY A 365 -21.76 -12.10 10.13
CA GLY A 365 -20.38 -12.22 10.59
C GLY A 365 -19.95 -13.66 10.83
N VAL A 366 -19.10 -14.21 9.94
CA VAL A 366 -18.63 -15.59 9.98
C VAL A 366 -17.59 -15.81 11.05
N ILE A 367 -16.64 -14.87 11.22
CA ILE A 367 -15.60 -14.98 12.26
C ILE A 367 -16.23 -14.93 13.65
N LEU A 368 -17.08 -13.94 13.96
CA LEU A 368 -17.82 -13.93 15.22
C LEU A 368 -18.71 -15.16 15.35
N GLY A 369 -19.37 -15.59 14.27
CA GLY A 369 -20.16 -16.82 14.26
C GLY A 369 -19.35 -18.04 14.69
N ALA A 370 -18.12 -18.19 14.20
CA ALA A 370 -17.24 -19.31 14.59
C ALA A 370 -16.87 -19.30 16.08
N LEU A 371 -16.81 -18.12 16.71
CA LEU A 371 -16.46 -17.98 18.13
C LEU A 371 -17.67 -18.05 19.08
N THR A 372 -18.84 -17.64 18.59
CA THR A 372 -20.04 -17.41 19.43
C THR A 372 -21.18 -18.40 19.17
N THR A 373 -21.04 -19.32 18.21
CA THR A 373 -22.07 -20.35 17.98
C THR A 373 -22.02 -21.42 19.08
N PRO A 374 -23.16 -21.81 19.66
CA PRO A 374 -23.22 -22.85 20.67
C PRO A 374 -22.59 -24.18 20.21
N PRO A 375 -21.74 -24.82 21.02
CA PRO A 375 -21.11 -26.11 20.67
C PRO A 375 -22.10 -27.28 20.73
N THR A 376 -23.28 -27.06 21.30
CA THR A 376 -24.32 -28.07 21.54
C THR A 376 -25.16 -28.43 20.31
N ILE A 377 -24.92 -27.79 19.16
CA ILE A 377 -25.67 -28.01 17.90
C ILE A 377 -24.76 -28.55 16.79
N GLY A 378 -25.34 -29.29 15.84
CA GLY A 378 -24.66 -29.77 14.64
C GLY A 378 -24.66 -28.74 13.50
N ILE A 379 -24.09 -29.10 12.35
CA ILE A 379 -24.03 -28.24 11.15
C ILE A 379 -25.39 -28.21 10.42
N PHE A 380 -26.01 -29.38 10.27
CA PHE A 380 -27.24 -29.56 9.52
C PHE A 380 -28.32 -30.21 10.38
N GLU A 381 -29.55 -29.79 10.14
CA GLU A 381 -30.75 -30.50 10.57
C GLU A 381 -30.95 -31.78 9.75
N PRO A 382 -31.72 -32.77 10.24
CA PRO A 382 -32.00 -34.01 9.49
C PRO A 382 -32.63 -33.79 8.10
N ASN A 383 -33.30 -32.65 7.89
CA ASN A 383 -33.89 -32.28 6.61
C ASN A 383 -32.88 -31.69 5.61
N GLY A 384 -31.60 -31.52 5.99
CA GLY A 384 -30.53 -30.98 5.16
C GLY A 384 -30.39 -29.45 5.18
N GLN A 385 -31.20 -28.74 5.98
CA GLN A 385 -31.05 -27.30 6.21
C GLN A 385 -29.93 -27.04 7.21
N TYR A 386 -29.34 -25.85 7.18
CA TYR A 386 -28.40 -25.46 8.24
C TYR A 386 -29.12 -25.31 9.57
N THR A 387 -28.49 -25.82 10.64
CA THR A 387 -29.01 -25.68 12.00
C THR A 387 -28.96 -24.23 12.47
N THR A 388 -30.06 -23.78 13.05
CA THR A 388 -30.20 -22.44 13.62
C THR A 388 -29.72 -22.38 15.06
N ILE A 389 -29.18 -21.23 15.47
CA ILE A 389 -28.73 -20.97 16.83
C ILE A 389 -29.93 -20.97 17.79
N PRO A 390 -29.91 -21.77 18.88
CA PRO A 390 -31.00 -21.85 19.84
C PRO A 390 -31.19 -20.52 20.57
N ASN A 391 -32.45 -20.17 20.81
CA ASN A 391 -32.88 -18.94 21.50
C ASN A 391 -32.44 -17.62 20.81
N ALA A 392 -32.05 -17.65 19.53
CA ALA A 392 -31.51 -16.51 18.79
C ALA A 392 -32.33 -16.08 17.55
N GLY A 393 -33.64 -16.34 17.55
CA GLY A 393 -34.55 -15.78 16.53
C GLY A 393 -34.26 -16.20 15.07
N GLY A 394 -33.63 -17.35 14.85
CA GLY A 394 -33.35 -17.88 13.50
C GLY A 394 -32.00 -17.47 12.91
N TRP A 395 -31.02 -17.07 13.72
CA TRP A 395 -29.65 -16.91 13.25
C TRP A 395 -29.08 -18.27 12.82
N ASP A 396 -28.36 -18.28 11.71
CA ASP A 396 -27.74 -19.50 11.20
C ASP A 396 -26.31 -19.68 11.77
N ASN A 397 -25.80 -20.92 11.73
CA ASN A 397 -24.43 -21.24 12.11
C ASN A 397 -23.39 -20.68 11.11
N PRO A 398 -22.09 -20.59 11.46
CA PRO A 398 -21.07 -19.92 10.63
C PRO A 398 -20.89 -20.53 9.23
N LEU A 399 -21.12 -21.84 9.06
CA LEU A 399 -21.04 -22.49 7.75
C LEU A 399 -22.18 -22.04 6.84
N ALA A 400 -23.39 -21.86 7.39
CA ALA A 400 -24.49 -21.27 6.66
C ALA A 400 -24.18 -19.82 6.22
N LEU A 401 -23.55 -19.04 7.10
CA LEU A 401 -23.15 -17.66 6.79
C LEU A 401 -22.05 -17.59 5.73
N ALA A 402 -21.15 -18.59 5.69
CA ALA A 402 -20.05 -18.65 4.73
C ALA A 402 -20.46 -19.24 3.36
N TYR A 403 -21.24 -20.31 3.35
CA TYR A 403 -21.56 -21.11 2.15
C TYR A 403 -23.01 -20.98 1.69
N GLY A 404 -23.91 -20.47 2.52
CA GLY A 404 -25.32 -20.37 2.21
C GLY A 404 -25.65 -19.35 1.12
N SER A 405 -24.69 -18.50 0.74
CA SER A 405 -24.84 -17.59 -0.38
C SER A 405 -23.59 -17.54 -1.27
N ASP A 406 -23.77 -17.49 -2.59
CA ASP A 406 -22.69 -17.24 -3.55
C ASP A 406 -22.48 -15.72 -3.63
N ASN A 407 -21.54 -15.22 -2.83
CA ASN A 407 -21.16 -13.82 -2.76
C ASN A 407 -19.94 -13.55 -3.65
N ARG A 408 -20.17 -13.35 -4.95
CA ARG A 408 -19.13 -13.31 -5.97
C ARG A 408 -18.96 -11.95 -6.59
N ASN A 409 -17.71 -11.52 -6.73
CA ASN A 409 -17.36 -10.32 -7.45
C ASN A 409 -16.42 -10.63 -8.62
N ARG A 410 -16.75 -10.13 -9.82
CA ARG A 410 -15.89 -10.20 -11.00
C ARG A 410 -15.49 -8.79 -11.41
N ASN A 411 -14.20 -8.53 -11.53
CA ASN A 411 -13.69 -7.22 -11.90
C ASN A 411 -12.80 -7.29 -13.14
N PHE A 412 -13.03 -6.37 -14.07
CA PHE A 412 -12.18 -6.14 -15.23
C PHE A 412 -11.61 -4.73 -15.15
N LYS A 413 -10.28 -4.63 -15.09
CA LYS A 413 -9.57 -3.35 -15.00
C LYS A 413 -8.59 -3.21 -16.16
N PHE A 414 -8.64 -2.08 -16.84
CA PHE A 414 -7.71 -1.71 -17.91
C PHE A 414 -7.14 -0.34 -17.62
N ILE A 415 -5.82 -0.26 -17.50
CA ILE A 415 -5.08 0.99 -17.42
C ILE A 415 -4.12 1.04 -18.59
N GLY A 416 -4.06 2.17 -19.28
CA GLY A 416 -3.10 2.35 -20.36
C GLY A 416 -2.79 3.80 -20.62
N ALA A 417 -1.59 4.05 -21.14
CA ALA A 417 -1.18 5.36 -21.64
C ALA A 417 -0.45 5.24 -22.97
N PHE A 418 -0.67 6.24 -23.82
CA PHE A 418 0.08 6.44 -25.03
C PHE A 418 0.65 7.86 -25.03
N GLY A 419 1.92 7.99 -25.34
CA GLY A 419 2.63 9.26 -25.32
C GLY A 419 3.47 9.47 -26.57
N ALA A 420 3.49 10.72 -27.04
CA ALA A 420 4.38 11.21 -28.07
C ALA A 420 5.25 12.34 -27.50
N GLN A 421 6.57 12.17 -27.60
CA GLN A 421 7.56 13.17 -27.22
C GLN A 421 8.22 13.74 -28.48
N LEU A 422 8.05 15.05 -28.66
CA LEU A 422 8.63 15.86 -29.73
C LEU A 422 9.83 16.62 -29.17
N ASN A 423 11.04 16.25 -29.58
CA ASN A 423 12.27 16.95 -29.23
C ASN A 423 12.55 18.04 -30.27
N PHE A 424 12.29 19.30 -29.92
CA PHE A 424 12.62 20.44 -30.79
C PHE A 424 14.13 20.68 -30.83
N THR A 425 14.78 20.50 -29.69
CA THR A 425 16.24 20.50 -29.55
C THR A 425 16.64 19.38 -28.58
N LYS A 426 17.94 19.17 -28.38
CA LYS A 426 18.43 18.25 -27.32
C LYS A 426 18.04 18.68 -25.90
N ASP A 427 17.72 19.96 -25.71
CA ASP A 427 17.47 20.58 -24.41
C ASP A 427 15.97 20.89 -24.21
N LEU A 428 15.15 20.87 -25.28
CA LEU A 428 13.73 21.26 -25.26
C LEU A 428 12.85 20.20 -25.89
N TYR A 429 11.86 19.68 -25.15
CA TYR A 429 10.87 18.75 -25.68
C TYR A 429 9.45 19.06 -25.19
N LEU A 430 8.47 18.72 -26.02
CA LEU A 430 7.05 18.63 -25.65
C LEU A 430 6.65 17.16 -25.60
N LYS A 431 6.04 16.72 -24.51
CA LYS A 431 5.44 15.41 -24.37
C LYS A 431 3.93 15.55 -24.21
N SER A 432 3.17 14.96 -25.14
CA SER A 432 1.73 14.80 -25.01
C SER A 432 1.42 13.35 -24.66
N THR A 433 0.55 13.12 -23.68
CA THR A 433 0.14 11.78 -23.25
C THR A 433 -1.37 11.73 -23.09
N ILE A 434 -1.98 10.67 -23.59
CA ILE A 434 -3.37 10.32 -23.31
C ILE A 434 -3.38 9.01 -22.54
N SER A 435 -4.12 8.98 -21.44
CA SER A 435 -4.23 7.81 -20.59
C SER A 435 -5.67 7.54 -20.19
N THR A 436 -5.93 6.29 -19.82
CA THR A 436 -7.24 5.87 -19.34
C THR A 436 -7.11 4.83 -18.23
N ASN A 437 -8.05 4.86 -17.31
CA ASN A 437 -8.25 3.90 -16.24
C ASN A 437 -9.74 3.51 -16.26
N ASN A 438 -10.03 2.30 -16.70
CA ASN A 438 -11.38 1.77 -16.78
C ASN A 438 -11.53 0.57 -15.85
N ASN A 439 -12.62 0.57 -15.09
CA ASN A 439 -12.97 -0.49 -14.16
C ASN A 439 -14.42 -0.92 -14.41
N ARG A 440 -14.66 -2.22 -14.50
CA ARG A 440 -15.99 -2.82 -14.61
C ARG A 440 -16.14 -3.92 -13.58
N ASN A 441 -16.98 -3.66 -12.61
CA ASN A 441 -17.23 -4.55 -11.49
C ASN A 441 -18.62 -5.17 -11.62
N PHE A 442 -18.70 -6.49 -11.48
CA PHE A 442 -19.92 -7.28 -11.52
C PHE A 442 -20.02 -8.05 -10.22
N TYR A 443 -20.90 -7.60 -9.34
CA TYR A 443 -21.21 -8.26 -8.10
C TYR A 443 -22.47 -9.10 -8.29
N ARG A 444 -22.44 -10.34 -7.79
CA ARG A 444 -23.58 -11.24 -7.74
C ARG A 444 -23.69 -11.83 -6.36
N TYR A 445 -24.88 -11.75 -5.79
CA TYR A 445 -25.28 -12.44 -4.59
C TYR A 445 -26.45 -13.36 -4.92
N PHE A 446 -26.33 -14.62 -4.54
CA PHE A 446 -27.39 -15.60 -4.70
C PHE A 446 -27.55 -16.41 -3.42
N THR A 447 -28.78 -16.53 -2.94
CA THR A 447 -29.17 -17.48 -1.89
C THR A 447 -30.37 -18.27 -2.37
N ASP A 448 -30.38 -19.58 -2.15
CA ASP A 448 -31.54 -20.42 -2.44
C ASP A 448 -32.65 -20.22 -1.39
N ASN A 449 -33.79 -20.88 -1.60
CA ASN A 449 -34.97 -20.75 -0.74
C ASN A 449 -35.06 -21.81 0.37
N PHE A 450 -34.01 -22.61 0.60
CA PHE A 450 -34.07 -23.83 1.39
C PHE A 450 -33.01 -23.90 2.49
N LEU A 451 -31.72 -23.73 2.15
CA LEU A 451 -30.59 -24.01 3.05
C LEU A 451 -30.53 -23.09 4.27
N THR A 452 -30.63 -21.77 4.06
CA THR A 452 -30.46 -20.74 5.09
C THR A 452 -31.79 -20.17 5.58
N THR A 453 -31.80 -19.61 6.80
CA THR A 453 -32.99 -18.96 7.34
C THR A 453 -33.40 -17.75 6.51
N TYR A 454 -32.44 -16.89 6.15
CA TYR A 454 -32.70 -15.72 5.29
C TYR A 454 -33.24 -16.13 3.91
N GLY A 455 -32.65 -17.15 3.29
CA GLY A 455 -33.09 -17.67 2.01
C GLY A 455 -34.54 -18.17 2.02
N ARG A 456 -34.94 -18.89 3.08
CA ARG A 456 -36.33 -19.33 3.28
C ARG A 456 -37.29 -18.15 3.49
N GLN A 457 -36.91 -17.16 4.28
CA GLN A 457 -37.75 -15.97 4.56
C GLN A 457 -38.04 -15.16 3.30
N GLU A 458 -37.01 -14.91 2.49
CA GLU A 458 -37.13 -14.19 1.22
C GLU A 458 -37.60 -15.07 0.05
N ARG A 459 -37.63 -16.39 0.25
CA ARG A 459 -37.95 -17.42 -0.76
C ARG A 459 -37.04 -17.30 -2.00
N GLY A 460 -35.74 -17.24 -1.72
CA GLY A 460 -34.66 -17.07 -2.68
C GLY A 460 -34.38 -15.60 -2.99
N VAL A 461 -33.10 -15.25 -3.13
CA VAL A 461 -32.64 -13.89 -3.46
C VAL A 461 -31.60 -13.95 -4.57
N VAL A 462 -31.76 -13.08 -5.56
CA VAL A 462 -30.73 -12.76 -6.56
C VAL A 462 -30.50 -11.26 -6.51
N ARG A 463 -29.27 -10.86 -6.28
CA ARG A 463 -28.84 -9.46 -6.42
C ARG A 463 -27.68 -9.39 -7.40
N ASP A 464 -27.83 -8.58 -8.44
CA ASP A 464 -26.81 -8.33 -9.45
C ASP A 464 -26.50 -6.83 -9.50
N ASN A 465 -25.24 -6.46 -9.25
CA ASN A 465 -24.79 -5.08 -9.29
C ASN A 465 -23.70 -4.92 -10.33
N THR A 466 -23.84 -3.92 -11.18
CA THR A 466 -22.82 -3.55 -12.16
C THR A 466 -22.34 -2.14 -11.86
N THR A 467 -21.05 -1.99 -11.58
CA THR A 467 -20.39 -0.68 -11.51
C THR A 467 -19.48 -0.52 -12.71
N ARG A 468 -19.55 0.63 -13.38
CA ARG A 468 -18.66 1.01 -14.46
C ARG A 468 -18.05 2.35 -14.11
N GLU A 469 -16.73 2.42 -14.15
CA GLU A 469 -15.99 3.66 -13.94
C GLU A 469 -14.97 3.80 -15.06
N GLY A 470 -14.96 4.96 -15.72
CA GLY A 470 -13.97 5.30 -16.73
C GLY A 470 -13.39 6.68 -16.43
N VAL A 471 -12.07 6.74 -16.28
CA VAL A 471 -11.32 7.99 -16.17
C VAL A 471 -10.39 8.11 -17.37
N TRP A 472 -10.35 9.28 -17.99
CA TRP A 472 -9.34 9.61 -18.98
C TRP A 472 -8.60 10.88 -18.57
N LEU A 473 -7.33 10.96 -18.95
CA LEU A 473 -6.44 12.07 -18.63
C LEU A 473 -5.59 12.38 -19.86
N ASN A 474 -5.60 13.64 -20.28
CA ASN A 474 -4.67 14.18 -21.27
C ASN A 474 -3.70 15.15 -20.60
N GLU A 475 -2.41 14.98 -20.87
CA GLU A 475 -1.34 15.79 -20.30
C GLU A 475 -0.41 16.28 -21.41
N ASN A 476 -0.11 17.57 -21.37
CA ASN A 476 0.81 18.20 -22.30
C ASN A 476 1.89 18.91 -21.48
N ILE A 477 3.11 18.40 -21.54
CA ILE A 477 4.25 18.83 -20.73
C ILE A 477 5.35 19.35 -21.64
N LEU A 478 5.67 20.63 -21.52
CA LEU A 478 6.83 21.26 -22.14
C LEU A 478 7.97 21.29 -21.13
N ASN A 479 9.13 20.76 -21.50
CA ASN A 479 10.29 20.69 -20.62
C ASN A 479 11.55 21.21 -21.30
N TYR A 480 12.27 22.09 -20.60
CA TYR A 480 13.56 22.65 -21.00
C TYR A 480 14.61 22.33 -19.95
N THR A 481 15.66 21.61 -20.32
CA THR A 481 16.78 21.26 -19.43
C THR A 481 18.08 21.73 -20.05
N LYS A 482 18.84 22.55 -19.33
CA LYS A 482 20.10 23.14 -19.80
C LYS A 482 21.17 23.07 -18.73
N ASN A 483 22.32 22.51 -19.09
CA ASN A 483 23.52 22.49 -18.25
C ASN A 483 24.59 23.39 -18.87
N VAL A 484 25.08 24.38 -18.13
CA VAL A 484 26.14 25.33 -18.55
C VAL A 484 27.18 25.47 -17.45
N GLY A 485 28.38 24.93 -17.70
CA GLY A 485 29.44 24.86 -16.70
C GLY A 485 28.96 24.09 -15.47
N LYS A 486 28.93 24.76 -14.32
CA LYS A 486 28.47 24.20 -13.04
C LYS A 486 26.96 24.33 -12.82
N ASN A 487 26.25 25.02 -13.69
CA ASN A 487 24.82 25.28 -13.53
C ASN A 487 24.01 24.20 -14.24
N ALA A 488 23.08 23.58 -13.53
CA ALA A 488 22.07 22.70 -14.10
C ALA A 488 20.69 23.32 -13.83
N PHE A 489 19.96 23.60 -14.91
CA PHE A 489 18.67 24.27 -14.88
C PHE A 489 17.63 23.41 -15.59
N THR A 490 16.46 23.25 -14.99
CA THR A 490 15.28 22.68 -15.67
C THR A 490 14.06 23.53 -15.40
N ALA A 491 13.30 23.83 -16.45
CA ALA A 491 11.99 24.46 -16.38
C ALA A 491 10.97 23.56 -17.08
N THR A 492 9.83 23.35 -16.42
CA THR A 492 8.72 22.54 -16.91
C THR A 492 7.45 23.36 -16.83
N GLY A 493 6.67 23.38 -17.91
CA GLY A 493 5.31 23.91 -17.94
C GLY A 493 4.36 22.81 -18.41
N GLY A 494 3.13 22.80 -17.91
CA GLY A 494 2.17 21.78 -18.33
C GLY A 494 0.71 22.15 -18.17
N TYR A 495 -0.11 21.45 -18.93
CA TYR A 495 -1.55 21.56 -18.94
C TYR A 495 -2.18 20.16 -18.91
N THR A 496 -3.14 19.96 -18.02
CA THR A 496 -3.81 18.66 -17.85
C THR A 496 -5.33 18.82 -17.85
N ILE A 497 -6.03 17.90 -18.53
CA ILE A 497 -7.48 17.75 -18.45
C ILE A 497 -7.81 16.31 -18.06
N GLN A 498 -8.70 16.15 -17.10
CA GLN A 498 -9.16 14.85 -16.62
C GLN A 498 -10.68 14.83 -16.52
N SER A 499 -11.29 13.69 -16.82
CA SER A 499 -12.72 13.50 -16.58
C SER A 499 -13.04 12.07 -16.19
N SER A 500 -14.11 11.90 -15.42
CA SER A 500 -14.65 10.61 -14.99
C SER A 500 -16.12 10.45 -15.41
N ASP A 501 -16.50 9.21 -15.73
CA ASP A 501 -17.89 8.75 -15.80
C ASP A 501 -18.03 7.51 -14.92
N TRP A 502 -18.89 7.59 -13.91
CA TRP A 502 -19.22 6.50 -13.01
C TRP A 502 -20.71 6.17 -13.11
N LYS A 503 -21.02 4.87 -13.19
CA LYS A 503 -22.38 4.35 -13.27
C LYS A 503 -22.53 3.13 -12.37
N TYR A 504 -23.64 3.06 -11.66
CA TYR A 504 -24.01 1.93 -10.82
C TYR A 504 -25.44 1.51 -11.07
N ASN A 505 -25.60 0.24 -11.40
CA ASN A 505 -26.90 -0.42 -11.55
C ASN A 505 -26.98 -1.50 -10.48
N ASN A 506 -28.06 -1.53 -9.72
CA ASN A 506 -28.37 -2.60 -8.77
C ASN A 506 -29.73 -3.17 -9.15
N ASN A 507 -29.82 -4.49 -9.25
CA ASN A 507 -31.06 -5.20 -9.48
C ASN A 507 -31.19 -6.25 -8.39
N GLU A 508 -32.33 -6.27 -7.71
CA GLU A 508 -32.65 -7.28 -6.71
C GLU A 508 -34.01 -7.90 -7.02
N SER A 509 -34.02 -9.22 -7.02
CA SER A 509 -35.21 -10.04 -7.17
C SER A 509 -35.28 -11.03 -6.01
N THR A 510 -36.46 -11.13 -5.41
CA THR A 510 -36.76 -12.08 -4.32
C THR A 510 -38.04 -12.84 -4.63
N ARG A 511 -38.43 -13.76 -3.74
CA ARG A 511 -39.73 -14.44 -3.80
C ARG A 511 -39.96 -15.20 -5.11
N PHE A 512 -38.99 -16.00 -5.50
CA PHE A 512 -39.09 -16.89 -6.67
C PHE A 512 -40.12 -18.02 -6.47
N TYR A 513 -40.62 -18.19 -5.25
CA TYR A 513 -41.60 -19.20 -4.87
C TYR A 513 -42.74 -18.57 -4.05
N ASP A 514 -43.94 -19.10 -4.20
CA ASP A 514 -45.09 -18.76 -3.36
C ASP A 514 -44.97 -19.36 -1.95
N ALA A 515 -46.00 -19.18 -1.11
CA ALA A 515 -45.99 -19.72 0.26
C ALA A 515 -46.12 -21.26 0.30
N ALA A 516 -46.60 -21.88 -0.78
CA ALA A 516 -46.75 -23.32 -0.92
C ALA A 516 -45.51 -23.98 -1.58
N GLY A 517 -44.50 -23.20 -1.96
CA GLY A 517 -43.27 -23.68 -2.58
C GLY A 517 -43.35 -23.86 -4.10
N ASN A 518 -44.40 -23.35 -4.76
CA ASN A 518 -44.49 -23.37 -6.22
C ASN A 518 -43.70 -22.20 -6.83
N PRO A 519 -42.95 -22.41 -7.94
CA PRO A 519 -42.31 -21.31 -8.65
C PRO A 519 -43.32 -20.23 -9.07
N THR A 520 -42.97 -18.96 -8.87
CA THR A 520 -43.80 -17.80 -9.24
C THR A 520 -42.94 -16.71 -9.87
N ALA A 521 -43.60 -15.69 -10.46
CA ALA A 521 -42.89 -14.49 -10.91
C ALA A 521 -42.23 -13.82 -9.70
N PRO A 522 -40.92 -13.54 -9.75
CA PRO A 522 -40.22 -12.96 -8.61
C PRO A 522 -40.70 -11.54 -8.32
N SER A 523 -40.60 -11.14 -7.06
CA SER A 523 -40.73 -9.75 -6.64
C SER A 523 -39.47 -8.99 -7.03
N VAL A 524 -39.61 -7.91 -7.80
CA VAL A 524 -38.48 -7.10 -8.26
C VAL A 524 -38.48 -5.77 -7.52
N ALA A 525 -37.38 -5.45 -6.84
CA ALA A 525 -37.21 -4.15 -6.20
C ALA A 525 -36.92 -3.08 -7.26
N LEU A 526 -37.78 -2.06 -7.35
CA LEU A 526 -37.55 -0.90 -8.22
C LEU A 526 -36.30 -0.16 -7.73
N THR A 527 -35.26 -0.16 -8.56
CA THR A 527 -33.98 0.48 -8.24
C THR A 527 -33.64 1.52 -9.30
N ILE A 528 -33.29 2.74 -8.88
CA ILE A 528 -32.90 3.82 -9.78
C ILE A 528 -31.39 3.72 -10.06
N PRO A 529 -30.96 3.57 -11.33
CA PRO A 529 -29.55 3.66 -11.70
C PRO A 529 -28.91 4.95 -11.19
N GLN A 530 -27.69 4.84 -10.68
CA GLN A 530 -26.92 6.00 -10.23
C GLN A 530 -25.85 6.36 -11.25
N GLN A 531 -25.63 7.66 -11.46
CA GLN A 531 -24.56 8.17 -12.30
C GLN A 531 -23.89 9.36 -11.61
N ALA A 532 -22.58 9.46 -11.75
CA ALA A 532 -21.79 10.58 -11.29
C ALA A 532 -20.68 10.90 -12.29
N GLN A 533 -20.37 12.19 -12.43
CA GLN A 533 -19.34 12.69 -13.32
C GLN A 533 -18.60 13.85 -12.67
N TRP A 534 -17.29 13.89 -12.89
CA TRP A 534 -16.46 15.01 -12.50
C TRP A 534 -15.39 15.28 -13.55
N SER A 535 -14.92 16.52 -13.58
CA SER A 535 -13.83 16.95 -14.46
C SER A 535 -12.86 17.86 -13.72
N LYS A 536 -11.58 17.77 -14.09
CA LYS A 536 -10.51 18.64 -13.59
C LYS A 536 -9.73 19.24 -14.73
N GLN A 537 -9.31 20.49 -14.54
CA GLN A 537 -8.44 21.21 -15.45
C GLN A 537 -7.33 21.87 -14.65
N SER A 538 -6.08 21.70 -15.09
CA SER A 538 -4.95 22.20 -14.31
C SER A 538 -3.82 22.77 -15.13
N TYR A 539 -3.11 23.71 -14.53
CA TYR A 539 -1.91 24.35 -15.04
C TYR A 539 -0.78 24.15 -14.05
N LEU A 540 0.39 23.72 -14.54
CA LEU A 540 1.57 23.47 -13.71
C LEU A 540 2.80 24.18 -14.26
N ALA A 541 3.64 24.65 -13.35
CA ALA A 541 4.96 25.19 -13.63
C ALA A 541 5.94 24.68 -12.57
N ARG A 542 7.13 24.27 -12.99
CA ARG A 542 8.22 23.83 -12.12
C ARG A 542 9.54 24.39 -12.60
N VAL A 543 10.37 24.85 -11.68
CA VAL A 543 11.74 25.28 -11.93
C VAL A 543 12.65 24.57 -10.94
N THR A 544 13.72 23.96 -11.44
CA THR A 544 14.79 23.39 -10.62
C THR A 544 16.12 23.98 -11.04
N TYR A 545 16.97 24.27 -10.06
CA TYR A 545 18.30 24.79 -10.27
C TYR A 545 19.28 24.09 -9.34
N ALA A 546 20.42 23.67 -9.88
CA ALA A 546 21.52 23.13 -9.11
C ALA A 546 22.82 23.81 -9.54
N TYR A 547 23.58 24.31 -8.56
CA TYR A 547 24.91 24.87 -8.78
C TYR A 547 25.96 23.91 -8.23
N ASP A 548 26.81 23.37 -9.11
CA ASP A 548 27.93 22.45 -8.80
C ASP A 548 27.49 21.19 -8.03
N SER A 549 26.20 20.82 -8.11
CA SER A 549 25.54 19.84 -7.23
C SER A 549 25.76 20.11 -5.73
N LYS A 550 25.87 21.38 -5.33
CA LYS A 550 26.02 21.83 -3.93
C LYS A 550 24.78 22.55 -3.42
N TYR A 551 24.35 23.57 -4.17
CA TYR A 551 23.18 24.37 -3.85
C TYR A 551 22.06 23.94 -4.78
N LEU A 552 21.02 23.38 -4.20
CA LEU A 552 19.90 22.78 -4.89
C LEU A 552 18.66 23.60 -4.56
N PHE A 553 17.86 23.93 -5.57
CA PHE A 553 16.64 24.70 -5.42
C PHE A 553 15.57 24.13 -6.35
N SER A 554 14.34 24.04 -5.85
CA SER A 554 13.15 23.69 -6.64
C SER A 554 11.98 24.54 -6.22
N SER A 555 11.24 25.05 -7.19
CA SER A 555 9.98 25.77 -6.99
C SER A 555 8.91 25.18 -7.90
N ASN A 556 7.70 25.00 -7.39
CA ASN A 556 6.55 24.53 -8.14
C ASN A 556 5.36 25.46 -7.90
N PHE A 557 4.55 25.62 -8.92
CA PHE A 557 3.26 26.28 -8.83
C PHE A 557 2.24 25.49 -9.62
N ARG A 558 1.07 25.27 -9.02
CA ARG A 558 -0.05 24.60 -9.68
C ARG A 558 -1.36 25.32 -9.39
N ALA A 559 -2.20 25.42 -10.42
CA ALA A 559 -3.57 25.87 -10.32
C ALA A 559 -4.49 24.73 -10.79
N ASP A 560 -5.37 24.24 -9.93
CA ASP A 560 -6.31 23.15 -10.22
C ASP A 560 -7.75 23.66 -10.17
N GLY A 561 -8.53 23.40 -11.21
CA GLY A 561 -9.96 23.63 -11.26
C GLY A 561 -10.74 22.32 -11.14
N SER A 562 -11.72 22.23 -10.24
CA SER A 562 -12.57 21.04 -10.06
C SER A 562 -14.05 21.37 -10.32
N SER A 563 -14.77 20.46 -10.99
CA SER A 563 -16.22 20.59 -11.24
C SER A 563 -17.09 20.37 -9.99
N ARG A 564 -16.49 19.86 -8.90
CA ARG A 564 -17.17 19.58 -7.62
C ARG A 564 -17.54 20.85 -6.84
N PHE A 565 -16.99 21.99 -7.24
CA PHE A 565 -17.25 23.29 -6.62
C PHE A 565 -18.04 24.21 -7.55
N ALA A 566 -18.74 25.17 -6.93
CA ALA A 566 -19.41 26.25 -7.65
C ALA A 566 -18.40 27.06 -8.48
N LYS A 567 -18.90 27.72 -9.54
CA LYS A 567 -18.07 28.38 -10.57
C LYS A 567 -17.04 29.35 -9.98
N GLU A 568 -17.40 30.01 -8.89
CA GLU A 568 -16.66 31.03 -8.16
C GLU A 568 -15.47 30.44 -7.38
N ASN A 569 -15.56 29.16 -6.99
CA ASN A 569 -14.62 28.48 -6.08
C ASN A 569 -13.86 27.31 -6.74
N ARG A 570 -14.00 27.10 -8.05
CA ARG A 570 -13.41 25.95 -8.76
C ARG A 570 -11.89 25.88 -8.66
N PHE A 571 -11.20 27.02 -8.79
CA PHE A 571 -9.75 27.06 -8.87
C PHE A 571 -9.08 27.20 -7.49
N GLY A 572 -8.18 26.27 -7.18
CA GLY A 572 -7.27 26.32 -6.04
C GLY A 572 -5.82 26.53 -6.49
N TYR A 573 -5.02 27.22 -5.67
CA TYR A 573 -3.62 27.56 -5.95
C TYR A 573 -2.66 26.95 -4.93
N PHE A 574 -1.65 26.25 -5.44
CA PHE A 574 -0.81 25.33 -4.67
C PHE A 574 0.69 25.55 -4.96
N PRO A 575 1.32 26.56 -4.32
CA PRO A 575 2.76 26.79 -4.45
C PRO A 575 3.58 25.84 -3.56
N SER A 576 4.81 25.52 -3.99
CA SER A 576 5.80 24.86 -3.15
C SER A 576 7.23 25.26 -3.51
N VAL A 577 8.11 25.17 -2.52
CA VAL A 577 9.54 25.50 -2.62
C VAL A 577 10.34 24.51 -1.78
N SER A 578 11.48 24.09 -2.29
CA SER A 578 12.47 23.32 -1.54
C SER A 578 13.89 23.74 -1.89
N ALA A 579 14.79 23.58 -0.93
CA ALA A 579 16.20 23.87 -1.07
C ALA A 579 17.03 22.78 -0.39
N GLY A 580 18.21 22.52 -0.92
CA GLY A 580 19.18 21.59 -0.35
C GLY A 580 20.59 22.17 -0.43
N TRP A 581 21.36 21.96 0.63
CA TRP A 581 22.78 22.28 0.65
C TRP A 581 23.59 21.03 0.96
N ARG A 582 24.37 20.61 -0.02
CA ARG A 582 25.28 19.48 0.10
C ARG A 582 26.64 19.97 0.62
N ILE A 583 26.77 19.93 1.94
CA ILE A 583 27.96 20.39 2.70
C ILE A 583 29.21 19.59 2.32
N SER A 584 29.08 18.28 2.05
CA SER A 584 30.18 17.43 1.56
C SER A 584 30.76 17.87 0.21
N GLY A 585 30.01 18.64 -0.57
CA GLY A 585 30.50 19.24 -1.82
C GLY A 585 31.44 20.42 -1.59
N GLU A 586 31.51 20.98 -0.38
CA GLU A 586 32.34 22.12 -0.06
C GLU A 586 33.81 21.77 0.08
N ASN A 587 34.69 22.70 -0.31
CA ASN A 587 36.14 22.44 -0.31
C ASN A 587 36.67 22.09 1.08
N PHE A 588 36.09 22.65 2.14
CA PHE A 588 36.50 22.40 3.53
C PHE A 588 36.14 20.98 4.03
N MET A 589 35.26 20.26 3.34
CA MET A 589 34.83 18.89 3.71
C MET A 589 35.34 17.81 2.75
N LYS A 590 35.99 18.18 1.63
CA LYS A 590 36.46 17.21 0.63
C LYS A 590 37.49 16.21 1.14
N GLU A 591 38.27 16.58 2.16
CA GLU A 591 39.32 15.73 2.73
C GLU A 591 38.83 14.86 3.89
N SER A 592 37.55 14.94 4.25
CA SER A 592 36.97 14.10 5.29
C SER A 592 37.10 12.62 4.92
N LYS A 593 37.76 11.85 5.78
CA LYS A 593 37.89 10.38 5.66
C LYS A 593 36.70 9.62 6.26
N THR A 594 35.90 10.30 7.09
CA THR A 594 34.83 9.71 7.89
C THR A 594 33.46 9.93 7.25
N ILE A 595 33.19 11.16 6.80
CA ILE A 595 31.95 11.56 6.14
C ILE A 595 32.17 11.52 4.63
N ASP A 596 31.40 10.70 3.93
CA ASP A 596 31.40 10.59 2.47
C ASP A 596 30.41 11.58 1.84
N ASP A 597 29.26 11.77 2.48
CA ASP A 597 28.24 12.71 2.02
C ASP A 597 27.47 13.31 3.20
N LEU A 598 27.23 14.62 3.16
CA LEU A 598 26.40 15.32 4.13
C LEU A 598 25.57 16.36 3.38
N LYS A 599 24.25 16.25 3.52
CA LYS A 599 23.30 17.17 2.92
C LYS A 599 22.24 17.56 3.94
N ILE A 600 21.94 18.85 3.98
CA ILE A 600 20.76 19.38 4.67
C ILE A 600 19.73 19.81 3.63
N ARG A 601 18.46 19.62 3.92
CA ARG A 601 17.36 19.98 3.02
C ARG A 601 16.16 20.52 3.78
N GLY A 602 15.46 21.44 3.15
CA GLY A 602 14.26 22.08 3.70
C GLY A 602 13.23 22.29 2.61
N SER A 603 11.95 22.14 2.96
CA SER A 603 10.86 22.36 2.02
C SER A 603 9.61 22.88 2.71
N TRP A 604 8.82 23.61 1.91
CA TRP A 604 7.51 24.10 2.27
C TRP A 604 6.58 23.96 1.06
N GLY A 605 5.35 23.51 1.28
CA GLY A 605 4.39 23.40 0.18
C GLY A 605 2.96 23.37 0.66
N LYS A 606 2.06 23.81 -0.22
CA LYS A 606 0.62 23.75 -0.05
C LYS A 606 0.01 22.84 -1.13
N VAL A 607 -0.90 21.97 -0.74
CA VAL A 607 -1.64 21.05 -1.61
C VAL A 607 -3.12 21.06 -1.21
N GLY A 608 -4.01 20.86 -2.19
CA GLY A 608 -5.46 20.85 -1.97
C GLY A 608 -6.04 19.45 -1.93
N ASN A 609 -7.28 19.29 -1.49
CA ASN A 609 -8.06 18.06 -1.64
C ASN A 609 -9.50 18.45 -2.02
N ASP A 610 -10.07 17.81 -3.04
CA ASP A 610 -11.45 17.98 -3.51
C ASP A 610 -12.29 16.70 -3.42
N GLU A 611 -11.76 15.66 -2.78
CA GLU A 611 -12.44 14.38 -2.62
C GLU A 611 -13.08 14.27 -1.24
N GLY A 612 -13.92 13.26 -1.03
CA GLY A 612 -14.61 13.05 0.25
C GLY A 612 -16.00 13.65 0.37
N ILE A 613 -16.38 14.49 -0.59
CA ILE A 613 -17.73 15.02 -0.76
C ILE A 613 -18.33 14.51 -2.07
N GLY A 614 -19.66 14.44 -2.15
CA GLY A 614 -20.33 14.03 -3.39
C GLY A 614 -20.00 14.97 -4.56
N ASP A 615 -19.96 14.44 -5.78
CA ASP A 615 -19.57 15.19 -6.99
C ASP A 615 -20.47 16.42 -7.28
N TYR A 616 -21.65 16.44 -6.68
CA TYR A 616 -22.67 17.49 -6.80
C TYR A 616 -23.00 18.17 -5.47
N ALA A 617 -22.16 18.05 -4.43
CA ALA A 617 -22.46 18.47 -3.06
C ALA A 617 -22.80 19.97 -2.89
N TYR A 618 -22.37 20.83 -3.83
CA TYR A 618 -22.70 22.27 -3.82
C TYR A 618 -24.09 22.57 -4.37
N LEU A 619 -24.71 21.64 -5.12
CA LEU A 619 -26.01 21.83 -5.76
C LEU A 619 -27.16 21.57 -4.79
N LYS A 620 -28.32 22.13 -5.11
CA LYS A 620 -29.60 21.74 -4.51
C LYS A 620 -30.06 20.42 -5.13
N LEU A 621 -30.15 19.35 -4.33
CA LEU A 621 -30.48 18.00 -4.82
C LEU A 621 -31.85 17.55 -4.35
N TYR A 622 -32.53 16.77 -5.19
CA TYR A 622 -33.83 16.15 -4.88
C TYR A 622 -33.70 14.63 -4.96
N SER A 623 -34.33 13.92 -4.03
CA SER A 623 -34.51 12.48 -4.06
C SER A 623 -35.95 12.13 -4.43
N VAL A 624 -36.14 11.07 -5.21
CA VAL A 624 -37.47 10.56 -5.55
C VAL A 624 -37.82 9.43 -4.59
N ASN A 625 -38.99 9.48 -3.94
CA ASN A 625 -39.45 8.39 -3.09
C ASN A 625 -40.15 7.27 -3.90
N ALA A 626 -40.54 6.19 -3.24
CA ALA A 626 -41.19 5.04 -3.89
C ALA A 626 -42.52 5.39 -4.58
N GLN A 627 -43.16 6.49 -4.19
CA GLN A 627 -44.40 7.02 -4.75
C GLN A 627 -44.16 7.98 -5.93
N GLY A 628 -42.89 8.27 -6.26
CA GLY A 628 -42.51 9.19 -7.34
C GLY A 628 -42.44 10.66 -6.95
N GLU A 629 -42.54 10.99 -5.66
CA GLU A 629 -42.50 12.37 -5.17
C GLU A 629 -41.06 12.87 -5.01
N TYR A 630 -40.83 14.12 -5.39
CA TYR A 630 -39.54 14.78 -5.24
C TYR A 630 -39.42 15.43 -3.86
N ASN A 631 -38.51 14.90 -3.05
CA ASN A 631 -38.16 15.44 -1.74
C ASN A 631 -36.82 16.16 -1.82
N LEU A 632 -36.74 17.37 -1.28
CA LEU A 632 -35.49 18.12 -1.20
C LEU A 632 -34.54 17.37 -0.26
N GLN A 633 -33.43 16.85 -0.79
CA GLN A 633 -32.47 16.06 -0.03
C GLN A 633 -31.46 16.94 0.70
N ASN A 634 -30.96 17.98 0.04
CA ASN A 634 -30.02 18.93 0.62
C ASN A 634 -30.09 20.31 -0.07
N PRO A 635 -29.89 21.40 0.69
CA PRO A 635 -29.82 22.75 0.13
C PRO A 635 -28.52 22.96 -0.66
N ALA A 636 -28.48 24.02 -1.48
CA ALA A 636 -27.26 24.41 -2.18
C ALA A 636 -26.21 24.99 -1.22
N ASN A 637 -24.93 24.75 -1.50
CA ASN A 637 -23.79 25.35 -0.79
C ASN A 637 -22.71 25.79 -1.77
N ASN A 638 -22.90 26.98 -2.36
CA ASN A 638 -21.94 27.53 -3.33
C ASN A 638 -20.61 27.98 -2.69
N ALA A 639 -20.53 28.03 -1.34
CA ALA A 639 -19.32 28.41 -0.62
C ALA A 639 -18.30 27.26 -0.50
N LEU A 640 -18.67 26.03 -0.89
CA LEU A 640 -17.75 24.89 -0.88
C LEU A 640 -16.49 25.17 -1.72
N THR A 641 -15.35 24.85 -1.13
CA THR A 641 -14.02 25.03 -1.71
C THR A 641 -13.07 23.91 -1.27
N TRP A 642 -11.81 24.01 -1.68
CA TRP A 642 -10.75 23.06 -1.41
C TRP A 642 -10.40 22.93 0.08
N GLU A 643 -10.26 21.70 0.56
CA GLU A 643 -9.50 21.41 1.78
C GLU A 643 -8.01 21.65 1.50
N LYS A 644 -7.29 22.33 2.41
CA LYS A 644 -5.92 22.80 2.15
C LYS A 644 -4.95 22.27 3.19
N THR A 645 -3.95 21.53 2.73
CA THR A 645 -2.86 21.04 3.55
C THR A 645 -1.59 21.85 3.28
N THR A 646 -0.99 22.40 4.34
CA THR A 646 0.33 23.04 4.31
C THR A 646 1.33 22.16 5.04
N GLN A 647 2.48 21.90 4.44
CA GLN A 647 3.51 21.04 5.01
C GLN A 647 4.87 21.74 4.98
N THR A 648 5.59 21.64 6.10
CA THR A 648 6.99 22.04 6.22
C THR A 648 7.83 20.83 6.59
N ASN A 649 9.01 20.68 5.99
CA ASN A 649 9.95 19.60 6.26
C ASN A 649 11.37 20.12 6.38
N VAL A 650 12.12 19.57 7.33
CA VAL A 650 13.57 19.74 7.44
C VAL A 650 14.19 18.35 7.54
N GLY A 651 15.23 18.09 6.75
CA GLY A 651 15.89 16.78 6.74
C GLY A 651 17.41 16.88 6.63
N VAL A 652 18.08 15.83 7.12
CA VAL A 652 19.52 15.64 7.04
C VAL A 652 19.78 14.26 6.46
N ASP A 653 20.66 14.19 5.47
CA ASP A 653 21.15 12.96 4.88
C ASP A 653 22.67 12.87 5.12
N LEU A 654 23.13 11.75 5.68
CA LEU A 654 24.51 11.52 6.09
C LEU A 654 24.97 10.13 5.60
N THR A 655 26.09 10.10 4.90
CA THR A 655 26.78 8.87 4.49
C THR A 655 28.19 8.87 5.07
N MET A 656 28.58 7.77 5.72
CA MET A 656 29.86 7.65 6.40
C MET A 656 30.59 6.33 6.13
N PHE A 657 31.90 6.38 6.35
CA PHE A 657 32.84 5.26 6.33
C PHE A 657 32.83 4.48 5.00
N LYS A 658 32.95 5.19 3.87
CA LYS A 658 32.87 4.64 2.52
C LYS A 658 31.51 3.99 2.24
N SER A 659 30.43 4.70 2.58
CA SER A 659 29.04 4.26 2.40
C SER A 659 28.74 2.95 3.14
N ARG A 660 29.36 2.77 4.31
CA ARG A 660 29.07 1.65 5.21
C ARG A 660 27.89 1.97 6.12
N ILE A 661 27.68 3.26 6.42
CA ILE A 661 26.53 3.75 7.18
C ILE A 661 25.86 4.87 6.39
N THR A 662 24.57 4.70 6.11
CA THR A 662 23.72 5.73 5.52
C THR A 662 22.60 6.04 6.50
N PHE A 663 22.51 7.28 6.92
CA PHE A 663 21.51 7.77 7.88
C PHE A 663 20.74 8.94 7.28
N SER A 664 19.42 8.90 7.41
CA SER A 664 18.56 10.04 7.09
C SER A 664 17.62 10.32 8.24
N ALA A 665 17.42 11.59 8.53
CA ALA A 665 16.46 12.08 9.51
C ALA A 665 15.58 13.15 8.89
N ASP A 666 14.27 13.08 9.11
CA ASP A 666 13.30 14.09 8.67
C ASP A 666 12.41 14.51 9.84
N ALA A 667 12.20 15.81 9.98
CA ALA A 667 11.19 16.40 10.85
C ALA A 667 10.15 17.12 10.01
N TYR A 668 8.87 16.90 10.30
CA TYR A 668 7.77 17.49 9.53
C TYR A 668 6.65 18.04 10.40
N LEU A 669 5.96 19.03 9.84
CA LEU A 669 4.73 19.61 10.36
C LEU A 669 3.74 19.75 9.20
N LYS A 670 2.60 19.10 9.31
CA LYS A 670 1.51 19.09 8.32
C LYS A 670 0.26 19.63 8.99
N LYS A 671 -0.31 20.69 8.43
CA LYS A 671 -1.53 21.34 8.92
C LYS A 671 -2.58 21.35 7.82
N THR A 672 -3.73 20.73 8.07
CA THR A 672 -4.88 20.76 7.17
C THR A 672 -5.92 21.72 7.74
N ASN A 673 -6.36 22.68 6.92
CA ASN A 673 -7.43 23.61 7.25
C ASN A 673 -8.54 23.51 6.20
N ASP A 674 -9.69 24.11 6.49
CA ASP A 674 -10.86 24.10 5.63
C ASP A 674 -11.34 22.66 5.33
N LEU A 675 -11.27 21.77 6.33
CA LEU A 675 -11.63 20.35 6.19
C LEU A 675 -13.04 20.20 5.61
N LEU A 676 -13.21 19.23 4.71
CA LEU A 676 -14.51 18.96 4.09
C LEU A 676 -15.33 18.00 4.96
N ILE A 677 -16.12 18.53 5.89
CA ILE A 677 -16.89 17.76 6.90
C ILE A 677 -18.39 17.79 6.59
N ASN A 678 -19.05 16.62 6.68
CA ASN A 678 -20.51 16.55 6.73
C ASN A 678 -20.99 16.93 8.12
N VAL A 679 -21.47 18.16 8.27
CA VAL A 679 -21.99 18.69 9.53
C VAL A 679 -23.47 18.33 9.65
N GLN A 680 -23.85 17.76 10.79
CA GLN A 680 -25.25 17.54 11.12
C GLN A 680 -25.95 18.90 11.31
N LEU A 681 -27.01 19.13 10.56
CA LEU A 681 -27.80 20.35 10.67
C LEU A 681 -28.81 20.21 11.83
N PRO A 682 -29.21 21.33 12.47
CA PRO A 682 -30.25 21.30 13.49
C PRO A 682 -31.54 20.70 12.93
N PRO A 683 -32.28 19.84 13.68
CA PRO A 683 -33.53 19.26 13.20
C PRO A 683 -34.56 20.29 12.71
N SER A 684 -34.54 21.51 13.26
CA SER A 684 -35.38 22.63 12.82
C SER A 684 -35.11 23.10 11.39
N SER A 685 -33.97 22.76 10.79
CA SER A 685 -33.67 23.04 9.38
C SER A 685 -34.40 22.10 8.42
N GLY A 686 -34.92 20.96 8.91
CA GLY A 686 -35.56 19.93 8.08
C GLY A 686 -34.60 19.10 7.23
N PHE A 687 -33.29 19.16 7.49
CA PHE A 687 -32.25 18.44 6.75
C PHE A 687 -31.38 17.60 7.69
N GLY A 688 -30.77 16.53 7.16
CA GLY A 688 -29.86 15.66 7.92
C GLY A 688 -28.49 16.30 8.12
N SER A 689 -27.58 16.07 7.18
CA SER A 689 -26.24 16.66 7.18
C SER A 689 -25.90 17.32 5.85
N GLN A 690 -24.93 18.22 5.87
CA GLN A 690 -24.45 18.90 4.67
C GLN A 690 -22.94 19.14 4.77
N ALA A 691 -22.26 19.08 3.63
CA ALA A 691 -20.82 19.35 3.55
C ALA A 691 -20.52 20.85 3.78
N TYR A 692 -19.53 21.12 4.63
CA TYR A 692 -18.96 22.45 4.87
C TYR A 692 -17.43 22.36 4.91
N ASN A 693 -16.76 23.46 4.54
CA ASN A 693 -15.35 23.68 4.84
C ASN A 693 -15.23 24.17 6.28
N VAL A 694 -15.06 23.24 7.22
CA VAL A 694 -14.99 23.54 8.66
C VAL A 694 -14.02 22.61 9.35
N GLY A 695 -13.28 23.14 10.32
CA GLY A 695 -12.34 22.38 11.12
C GLY A 695 -10.92 22.33 10.53
N ALA A 696 -10.01 21.90 11.39
CA ALA A 696 -8.59 21.85 11.11
C ALA A 696 -7.92 20.72 11.90
N MET A 697 -6.81 20.22 11.38
CA MET A 697 -6.00 19.19 12.03
C MET A 697 -4.51 19.32 11.75
N GLU A 698 -3.70 18.72 12.62
CA GLU A 698 -2.24 18.73 12.56
C GLU A 698 -1.68 17.31 12.66
N ASN A 699 -0.67 17.01 11.83
CA ASN A 699 0.27 15.90 12.04
C ASN A 699 1.69 16.46 12.16
N LYS A 700 2.43 15.97 13.15
CA LYS A 700 3.87 16.27 13.28
C LYS A 700 4.64 15.05 13.70
N GLY A 701 5.88 14.96 13.23
CA GLY A 701 6.64 13.74 13.43
C GLY A 701 8.11 13.83 13.11
N LEU A 702 8.81 12.77 13.50
CA LEU A 702 10.20 12.52 13.19
C LEU A 702 10.31 11.16 12.51
N GLU A 703 11.13 11.09 11.47
CA GLU A 703 11.40 9.88 10.70
C GLU A 703 12.90 9.66 10.65
N PHE A 704 13.33 8.40 10.86
CA PHE A 704 14.73 8.01 10.78
C PHE A 704 14.85 6.77 9.91
N THR A 705 15.87 6.73 9.08
CA THR A 705 16.31 5.52 8.37
C THR A 705 17.80 5.34 8.56
N LEU A 706 18.22 4.12 8.85
CA LEU A 706 19.62 3.75 9.01
C LEU A 706 19.88 2.48 8.21
N SER A 707 20.76 2.56 7.23
CA SER A 707 21.26 1.40 6.48
C SER A 707 22.72 1.18 6.83
N THR A 708 23.07 -0.05 7.21
CA THR A 708 24.43 -0.45 7.55
C THR A 708 24.90 -1.64 6.73
N LYS A 709 26.15 -1.60 6.29
CA LYS A 709 26.88 -2.78 5.80
C LYS A 709 27.68 -3.36 6.96
N ASN A 710 27.08 -4.29 7.70
CA ASN A 710 27.69 -4.88 8.89
C ASN A 710 28.92 -5.69 8.53
N PHE A 711 28.81 -6.52 7.48
CA PHE A 711 29.92 -7.26 6.89
C PHE A 711 29.85 -7.18 5.36
N ASP A 712 31.00 -6.98 4.72
CA ASP A 712 31.11 -6.91 3.26
C ASP A 712 32.39 -7.62 2.81
N HIS A 713 32.31 -8.94 2.72
CA HIS A 713 33.38 -9.83 2.27
C HIS A 713 32.89 -10.68 1.09
N GLU A 714 33.82 -11.21 0.29
CA GLU A 714 33.51 -11.96 -0.95
C GLU A 714 32.50 -13.10 -0.73
N LYS A 715 32.72 -13.92 0.30
CA LYS A 715 31.87 -15.08 0.64
C LYS A 715 30.71 -14.76 1.56
N PHE A 716 30.79 -13.69 2.35
CA PHE A 716 29.77 -13.36 3.34
C PHE A 716 29.50 -11.86 3.36
N LYS A 717 28.25 -11.49 3.09
CA LYS A 717 27.76 -10.11 3.14
C LYS A 717 26.56 -10.04 4.07
N TRP A 718 26.52 -9.02 4.91
CA TRP A 718 25.40 -8.74 5.80
C TRP A 718 25.11 -7.25 5.82
N THR A 719 23.89 -6.89 5.42
CA THR A 719 23.35 -5.54 5.58
C THR A 719 22.14 -5.53 6.50
N THR A 720 21.95 -4.40 7.19
CA THR A 720 20.77 -4.13 8.00
C THR A 720 20.17 -2.80 7.58
N ASP A 721 18.85 -2.78 7.41
CA ASP A 721 18.08 -1.57 7.14
C ASP A 721 17.06 -1.38 8.26
N LEU A 722 17.19 -0.27 8.99
CA LEU A 722 16.28 0.14 10.05
C LEU A 722 15.47 1.35 9.59
N ASN A 723 14.19 1.36 9.92
CA ASN A 723 13.35 2.54 9.82
C ASN A 723 12.55 2.74 11.10
N PHE A 724 12.33 4.00 11.46
CA PHE A 724 11.63 4.39 12.67
C PHE A 724 10.83 5.66 12.40
N SER A 725 9.58 5.70 12.86
CA SER A 725 8.70 6.85 12.63
C SER A 725 7.86 7.16 13.87
N LEU A 726 7.84 8.43 14.26
CA LEU A 726 6.89 8.99 15.22
C LEU A 726 5.95 9.92 14.48
N ASN A 727 4.65 9.76 14.68
CA ASN A 727 3.65 10.72 14.22
C ASN A 727 2.71 11.07 15.39
N ARG A 728 2.33 12.34 15.51
CA ARG A 728 1.33 12.81 16.47
C ARG A 728 0.26 13.56 15.69
N ASN A 729 -0.95 13.00 15.74
CA ASN A 729 -2.15 13.59 15.17
C ASN A 729 -2.89 14.42 16.23
N LYS A 730 -3.53 15.51 15.81
CA LYS A 730 -4.42 16.31 16.65
C LYS A 730 -5.49 16.98 15.80
N VAL A 731 -6.75 16.86 16.20
CA VAL A 731 -7.82 17.74 15.69
C VAL A 731 -7.73 19.07 16.42
N THR A 732 -7.51 20.15 15.67
CA THR A 732 -7.29 21.49 16.24
C THR A 732 -8.54 22.35 16.23
N ASP A 733 -9.51 22.02 15.36
CA ASP A 733 -10.79 22.72 15.27
C ASP A 733 -11.86 21.82 14.62
N LEU A 734 -13.12 21.97 15.02
CA LEU A 734 -14.33 21.37 14.40
C LEU A 734 -15.37 22.43 14.01
N GLY A 735 -15.06 23.72 14.17
CA GLY A 735 -15.99 24.82 14.03
C GLY A 735 -16.83 25.08 15.28
N SER A 736 -17.66 26.11 15.22
CA SER A 736 -18.44 26.59 16.36
C SER A 736 -19.71 25.79 16.64
N THR A 737 -20.21 25.01 15.68
CA THR A 737 -21.49 24.29 15.78
C THR A 737 -21.33 22.81 16.08
N THR A 738 -20.18 22.21 15.74
CA THR A 738 -19.93 20.78 15.89
C THR A 738 -19.09 20.53 17.12
N GLN A 739 -19.70 20.00 18.19
CA GLN A 739 -18.97 19.68 19.43
C GLN A 739 -18.17 18.38 19.34
N SER A 740 -18.74 17.36 18.69
CA SER A 740 -18.12 16.06 18.50
C SER A 740 -18.66 15.35 17.27
N LEU A 741 -17.89 14.38 16.75
CA LEU A 741 -18.31 13.44 15.72
C LEU A 741 -18.07 12.02 16.20
N ASP A 742 -19.09 11.17 16.13
CA ASP A 742 -19.04 9.79 16.63
C ASP A 742 -18.91 8.77 15.49
N PHE A 743 -18.07 7.76 15.72
CA PHE A 743 -17.58 6.82 14.73
C PHE A 743 -17.45 5.40 15.32
N ALA A 744 -17.34 4.40 14.45
CA ALA A 744 -17.27 2.98 14.80
C ALA A 744 -18.45 2.55 15.71
N GLY A 745 -19.66 2.63 15.16
CA GLY A 745 -20.86 2.10 15.81
C GLY A 745 -20.77 0.59 15.98
N ILE A 746 -20.91 0.10 17.21
CA ILE A 746 -20.96 -1.31 17.52
C ILE A 746 -22.43 -1.76 17.57
N TYR A 747 -22.72 -2.97 17.09
CA TYR A 747 -24.11 -3.46 17.02
C TYR A 747 -24.77 -3.44 18.42
N GLU A 748 -25.94 -2.81 18.52
CA GLU A 748 -26.69 -2.59 19.77
C GLU A 748 -25.91 -1.87 20.89
N ARG A 749 -24.84 -1.15 20.55
CA ARG A 749 -24.01 -0.40 21.49
C ARG A 749 -23.70 0.99 20.94
N ASP A 750 -23.14 1.83 21.79
CA ASP A 750 -22.70 3.16 21.39
C ASP A 750 -21.45 3.10 20.48
N ALA A 751 -21.25 4.18 19.73
CA ALA A 751 -20.01 4.45 19.01
C ALA A 751 -18.79 4.34 19.94
N ALA A 752 -17.79 3.57 19.52
CA ALA A 752 -16.56 3.36 20.28
C ALA A 752 -15.55 4.51 20.10
N VAL A 753 -15.64 5.28 19.01
CA VAL A 753 -14.72 6.37 18.70
C VAL A 753 -15.45 7.71 18.70
N ARG A 754 -14.82 8.72 19.32
CA ARG A 754 -15.31 10.11 19.32
C ARG A 754 -14.19 11.06 18.90
N VAL A 755 -14.50 11.96 17.98
CA VAL A 755 -13.60 13.02 17.51
C VAL A 755 -14.02 14.35 18.13
N VAL A 756 -13.09 15.01 18.84
CA VAL A 756 -13.27 16.35 19.44
C VAL A 756 -12.00 17.17 19.26
N THR A 757 -12.13 18.49 19.33
CA THR A 757 -10.98 19.41 19.37
C THR A 757 -10.06 19.08 20.55
N GLY A 758 -8.76 18.99 20.29
CA GLY A 758 -7.74 18.68 21.29
C GLY A 758 -7.24 17.25 21.25
N MET A 759 -8.03 16.31 20.72
CA MET A 759 -7.75 14.88 20.72
C MET A 759 -7.26 14.38 19.34
N PRO A 760 -6.48 13.28 19.29
CA PRO A 760 -6.16 12.61 18.02
C PRO A 760 -7.37 11.87 17.44
N LEU A 761 -7.33 11.59 16.14
CA LEU A 761 -8.22 10.61 15.49
C LEU A 761 -7.99 9.21 16.05
N GLY A 762 -9.04 8.38 16.10
CA GLY A 762 -8.98 7.05 16.71
C GLY A 762 -8.94 7.09 18.24
N SER A 763 -9.53 8.13 18.86
CA SER A 763 -9.67 8.21 20.33
C SER A 763 -10.92 7.47 20.78
N PHE A 764 -10.76 6.49 21.67
CA PHE A 764 -11.86 5.70 22.19
C PHE A 764 -12.60 6.45 23.29
N TYR A 765 -13.94 6.38 23.30
CA TYR A 765 -14.78 7.11 24.23
C TYR A 765 -15.86 6.22 24.85
N GLY A 766 -15.88 6.14 26.18
CA GLY A 766 -16.73 5.22 26.92
C GLY A 766 -16.55 5.33 28.43
N TYR A 767 -17.03 4.34 29.16
CA TYR A 767 -16.92 4.31 30.63
C TYR A 767 -15.56 3.79 31.10
N VAL A 768 -15.06 4.29 32.24
CA VAL A 768 -13.86 3.74 32.89
C VAL A 768 -14.29 2.59 33.80
N PHE A 769 -14.06 1.35 33.37
CA PHE A 769 -14.29 0.16 34.18
C PHE A 769 -13.25 0.05 35.29
N THR A 770 -13.71 -0.09 36.54
CA THR A 770 -12.86 -0.11 37.74
C THR A 770 -12.78 -1.49 38.40
N GLY A 771 -13.56 -2.46 37.93
CA GLY A 771 -13.57 -3.83 38.44
C GLY A 771 -14.99 -4.34 38.67
N VAL A 772 -15.09 -5.39 39.47
CA VAL A 772 -16.35 -6.03 39.85
C VAL A 772 -16.54 -5.87 41.35
N ASN A 773 -17.74 -5.48 41.78
CA ASN A 773 -18.07 -5.37 43.19
C ASN A 773 -18.04 -6.76 43.86
N PRO A 774 -17.15 -7.02 44.84
CA PRO A 774 -17.04 -8.36 45.44
C PRO A 774 -18.29 -8.83 46.18
N ALA A 775 -19.12 -7.91 46.67
CA ALA A 775 -20.33 -8.23 47.42
C ALA A 775 -21.52 -8.56 46.50
N THR A 776 -21.63 -7.90 45.34
CA THR A 776 -22.83 -7.98 44.47
C THR A 776 -22.58 -8.60 43.10
N GLY A 777 -21.32 -8.74 42.69
CA GLY A 777 -20.90 -9.20 41.36
C GLY A 777 -21.16 -8.20 40.23
N ALA A 778 -21.58 -6.98 40.53
CA ALA A 778 -21.90 -5.96 39.54
C ALA A 778 -20.62 -5.32 38.95
N ALA A 779 -20.65 -5.02 37.66
CA ALA A 779 -19.63 -4.20 36.99
C ALA A 779 -19.59 -2.79 37.62
N GLN A 780 -18.39 -2.28 37.90
CA GLN A 780 -18.21 -0.96 38.52
C GLN A 780 -17.53 0.01 37.55
N TYR A 781 -18.01 1.26 37.56
CA TYR A 781 -17.49 2.36 36.75
C TYR A 781 -17.08 3.54 37.63
N ALA A 782 -16.07 4.27 37.19
CA ALA A 782 -15.59 5.47 37.88
C ALA A 782 -16.57 6.64 37.66
N ASP A 783 -16.86 7.37 38.74
CA ASP A 783 -17.50 8.68 38.70
C ASP A 783 -16.46 9.69 38.17
N THR A 784 -16.59 10.07 36.90
CA THR A 784 -15.65 10.99 36.24
C THR A 784 -16.18 12.42 36.19
N ASN A 785 -17.49 12.62 36.40
CA ASN A 785 -18.11 13.95 36.44
C ASN A 785 -18.22 14.54 37.86
N GLY A 786 -17.96 13.74 38.90
CA GLY A 786 -17.95 14.13 40.30
C GLY A 786 -19.34 14.35 40.91
N ASN A 787 -20.39 13.76 40.35
CA ASN A 787 -21.77 13.94 40.82
C ASN A 787 -22.15 13.01 41.99
N GLY A 788 -21.26 12.11 42.40
CA GLY A 788 -21.45 11.18 43.51
C GLY A 788 -22.12 9.86 43.13
N VAL A 789 -22.42 9.62 41.84
CA VAL A 789 -22.95 8.35 41.34
C VAL A 789 -21.79 7.38 41.11
N THR A 790 -21.37 6.68 42.17
CA THR A 790 -20.23 5.77 42.10
C THR A 790 -20.65 4.32 41.82
N GLY A 791 -19.89 3.61 40.96
CA GLY A 791 -20.02 2.16 40.82
C GLY A 791 -21.18 1.70 39.93
N SER A 792 -21.86 2.61 39.23
CA SER A 792 -22.89 2.34 38.22
C SER A 792 -22.61 3.17 36.96
N ALA A 793 -23.19 2.80 35.81
CA ALA A 793 -22.99 3.53 34.57
C ALA A 793 -23.89 4.76 34.49
N ASP A 794 -23.38 5.94 34.86
CA ASP A 794 -24.02 7.24 34.61
C ASP A 794 -23.58 7.80 33.24
N PRO A 795 -24.49 8.10 32.29
CA PRO A 795 -24.13 8.69 31.00
C PRO A 795 -23.17 9.89 31.05
N GLY A 796 -23.20 10.67 32.14
CA GLY A 796 -22.27 11.79 32.35
C GLY A 796 -20.82 11.37 32.62
N ASP A 797 -20.55 10.11 32.95
CA ASP A 797 -19.22 9.59 33.32
C ASP A 797 -18.37 9.10 32.14
N ARG A 798 -18.87 9.26 30.92
CA ARG A 798 -18.13 8.83 29.73
C ARG A 798 -16.96 9.77 29.46
N THR A 799 -15.79 9.19 29.24
CA THR A 799 -14.54 9.91 28.98
C THR A 799 -13.69 9.20 27.93
N PHE A 800 -12.55 9.77 27.59
CA PHE A 800 -11.59 9.13 26.69
C PHE A 800 -10.85 8.01 27.41
N ILE A 801 -10.96 6.79 26.88
CA ILE A 801 -10.50 5.55 27.52
C ILE A 801 -9.30 4.91 26.82
N GLY A 802 -8.87 5.43 25.67
CA GLY A 802 -7.69 4.96 24.95
C GLY A 802 -7.52 5.59 23.57
N SER A 803 -6.48 5.17 22.85
CA SER A 803 -6.16 5.70 21.51
C SER A 803 -5.54 4.63 20.60
N ALA A 804 -6.06 4.56 19.37
CA ALA A 804 -5.54 3.74 18.28
C ALA A 804 -4.24 4.29 17.66
N GLN A 805 -3.87 5.55 17.93
CA GLN A 805 -2.63 6.12 17.40
C GLN A 805 -1.40 5.49 18.06
N PRO A 806 -0.47 4.89 17.28
CA PRO A 806 0.76 4.35 17.84
C PRO A 806 1.69 5.46 18.34
N LYS A 807 2.46 5.17 19.39
CA LYS A 807 3.53 6.07 19.85
C LYS A 807 4.65 6.14 18.84
N PHE A 808 5.01 5.02 18.22
CA PHE A 808 5.93 4.93 17.10
C PHE A 808 5.78 3.60 16.36
N ILE A 809 6.23 3.57 15.11
CA ILE A 809 6.34 2.36 14.28
C ILE A 809 7.79 2.18 13.86
N TYR A 810 8.20 0.93 13.67
CA TYR A 810 9.58 0.60 13.33
C TYR A 810 9.66 -0.68 12.50
N GLY A 811 10.71 -0.78 11.70
CA GLY A 811 11.00 -1.94 10.87
C GLY A 811 12.50 -2.21 10.80
N MET A 812 12.85 -3.49 10.70
CA MET A 812 14.23 -3.95 10.59
C MET A 812 14.32 -5.07 9.56
N THR A 813 15.07 -4.82 8.49
CA THR A 813 15.40 -5.83 7.48
C THR A 813 16.86 -6.23 7.63
N ASN A 814 17.13 -7.54 7.60
CA ASN A 814 18.49 -8.09 7.52
C ASN A 814 18.63 -8.89 6.24
N ASN A 815 19.68 -8.61 5.47
CA ASN A 815 20.05 -9.36 4.28
C ASN A 815 21.40 -10.03 4.52
N LEU A 816 21.41 -11.36 4.55
CA LEU A 816 22.62 -12.16 4.70
C LEU A 816 22.84 -12.93 3.39
N THR A 817 24.04 -12.84 2.83
CA THR A 817 24.44 -13.61 1.64
C THR A 817 25.67 -14.42 1.98
N TYR A 818 25.62 -15.74 1.76
CA TYR A 818 26.74 -16.66 1.94
C TYR A 818 26.95 -17.51 0.67
N GLY A 819 27.92 -17.13 -0.15
CA GLY A 819 28.10 -17.70 -1.49
C GLY A 819 26.82 -17.57 -2.32
N ASN A 820 26.23 -18.71 -2.69
CA ASN A 820 24.99 -18.80 -3.48
C ASN A 820 23.70 -18.76 -2.63
N TRP A 821 23.83 -18.76 -1.29
CA TRP A 821 22.70 -18.68 -0.38
C TRP A 821 22.40 -17.24 -0.03
N ASN A 822 21.12 -16.89 0.02
CA ASN A 822 20.65 -15.60 0.50
C ASN A 822 19.50 -15.79 1.49
N LEU A 823 19.60 -15.10 2.63
CA LEU A 823 18.60 -15.06 3.69
C LEU A 823 18.18 -13.61 3.93
N ASN A 824 16.91 -13.33 3.68
CA ASN A 824 16.27 -12.06 4.00
C ASN A 824 15.32 -12.25 5.19
N ILE A 825 15.46 -11.44 6.22
CA ILE A 825 14.61 -11.46 7.42
C ILE A 825 14.07 -10.05 7.65
N PHE A 826 12.75 -9.92 7.78
CA PHE A 826 12.09 -8.66 7.99
C PHE A 826 11.19 -8.69 9.23
N PHE A 827 11.50 -7.82 10.19
CA PHE A 827 10.69 -7.56 11.37
C PHE A 827 9.97 -6.22 11.24
N GLN A 828 8.71 -6.19 11.67
CA GLN A 828 7.91 -4.98 11.77
C GLN A 828 7.34 -4.89 13.19
N GLY A 829 7.32 -3.69 13.75
CA GLY A 829 6.68 -3.45 15.04
C GLY A 829 5.92 -2.14 15.13
N VAL A 830 4.93 -2.16 16.01
CA VAL A 830 4.09 -1.02 16.39
C VAL A 830 4.09 -0.95 17.91
N GLN A 831 4.40 0.21 18.48
CA GLN A 831 4.47 0.38 19.94
C GLN A 831 3.50 1.45 20.43
N GLY A 832 2.79 1.13 21.52
CA GLY A 832 1.89 2.02 22.24
C GLY A 832 0.56 2.28 21.52
N SER A 833 0.19 1.40 20.57
CA SER A 833 -1.15 1.40 19.96
C SER A 833 -2.11 0.62 20.85
N GLN A 834 -3.36 1.06 20.92
CA GLN A 834 -4.42 0.31 21.58
C GLN A 834 -5.50 -0.09 20.57
N LEU A 835 -6.19 -1.20 20.84
CA LEU A 835 -7.39 -1.60 20.11
C LEU A 835 -8.59 -1.63 21.06
N PHE A 836 -9.75 -1.21 20.55
CA PHE A 836 -11.03 -1.52 21.15
C PHE A 836 -11.51 -2.88 20.61
N ASN A 837 -11.36 -3.92 21.43
CA ASN A 837 -11.73 -5.29 21.12
C ASN A 837 -13.24 -5.49 21.31
N ALA A 838 -14.03 -5.03 20.34
CA ALA A 838 -15.47 -5.21 20.34
C ALA A 838 -15.88 -6.69 20.23
N THR A 839 -15.04 -7.58 19.71
CA THR A 839 -15.26 -9.04 19.73
C THR A 839 -15.51 -9.55 21.15
N ARG A 840 -14.82 -9.00 22.16
CA ARG A 840 -15.00 -9.40 23.57
C ARG A 840 -16.35 -8.99 24.17
N ILE A 841 -17.07 -8.03 23.55
CA ILE A 841 -18.44 -7.68 23.97
C ILE A 841 -19.37 -8.89 23.80
N ASP A 842 -19.21 -9.64 22.71
CA ASP A 842 -19.99 -10.85 22.45
C ASP A 842 -19.44 -12.09 23.17
N LEU A 843 -18.12 -12.15 23.41
CA LEU A 843 -17.45 -13.30 24.04
C LEU A 843 -17.39 -13.26 25.57
N GLU A 844 -17.66 -12.11 26.19
CA GLU A 844 -17.63 -11.95 27.65
C GLU A 844 -18.86 -11.20 28.20
N GLY A 845 -19.86 -10.97 27.36
CA GLY A 845 -21.07 -10.24 27.73
C GLY A 845 -21.99 -11.04 28.66
N MET A 846 -22.08 -12.36 28.46
CA MET A 846 -22.93 -13.28 29.24
C MET A 846 -24.38 -12.80 29.43
N PHE A 847 -25.00 -12.30 28.36
CA PHE A 847 -26.36 -11.75 28.40
C PHE A 847 -27.37 -12.45 27.49
N ASP A 848 -26.91 -13.29 26.57
CA ASP A 848 -27.74 -14.04 25.63
C ASP A 848 -27.26 -15.49 25.50
N SER A 849 -27.80 -16.22 24.52
CA SER A 849 -27.51 -17.64 24.29
C SER A 849 -26.30 -17.91 23.39
N LYS A 850 -25.48 -16.90 23.08
CA LYS A 850 -24.24 -17.12 22.35
C LYS A 850 -23.23 -17.88 23.21
N ASN A 851 -22.39 -18.69 22.57
CA ASN A 851 -21.18 -19.19 23.19
C ASN A 851 -20.25 -18.03 23.57
N GLN A 852 -19.41 -18.28 24.58
CA GLN A 852 -18.53 -17.28 25.18
C GLN A 852 -17.09 -17.79 25.18
N SER A 853 -16.13 -16.88 25.42
CA SER A 853 -14.74 -17.26 25.69
C SER A 853 -14.60 -18.00 27.02
N THR A 854 -13.54 -18.79 27.20
CA THR A 854 -13.26 -19.47 28.48
C THR A 854 -12.99 -18.51 29.64
N ALA A 855 -12.67 -17.25 29.37
CA ALA A 855 -12.49 -16.21 30.39
C ALA A 855 -13.73 -16.05 31.30
N VAL A 856 -14.93 -16.35 30.80
CA VAL A 856 -16.16 -16.23 31.60
C VAL A 856 -16.30 -17.30 32.70
N LEU A 857 -15.43 -18.31 32.71
CA LEU A 857 -15.37 -19.29 33.79
C LEU A 857 -14.92 -18.67 35.12
N ASP A 858 -14.14 -17.58 35.06
CA ASP A 858 -13.67 -16.84 36.23
C ASP A 858 -14.70 -15.81 36.74
N ARG A 859 -15.93 -15.81 36.21
CA ARG A 859 -16.99 -14.87 36.60
C ARG A 859 -17.31 -14.92 38.08
N TRP A 860 -17.82 -13.81 38.58
CA TRP A 860 -18.32 -13.72 39.94
C TRP A 860 -19.55 -14.62 40.10
N THR A 861 -19.53 -15.50 41.11
CA THR A 861 -20.62 -16.42 41.44
C THR A 861 -21.02 -16.37 42.91
N THR A 862 -20.12 -15.94 43.79
CA THR A 862 -20.35 -15.96 45.24
C THR A 862 -19.90 -14.66 45.92
N PRO A 863 -20.66 -14.14 46.92
CA PRO A 863 -20.26 -12.98 47.70
C PRO A 863 -18.89 -13.13 48.35
N GLY A 864 -18.02 -12.13 48.16
CA GLY A 864 -16.64 -12.10 48.61
C GLY A 864 -15.61 -12.54 47.58
N GLN A 865 -16.03 -13.12 46.44
CA GLN A 865 -15.13 -13.52 45.36
C GLN A 865 -14.49 -12.28 44.70
N ILE A 866 -13.17 -12.31 44.54
CA ILE A 866 -12.39 -11.28 43.83
C ILE A 866 -12.14 -11.75 42.41
N THR A 867 -12.71 -11.06 41.43
CA THR A 867 -12.55 -11.34 40.00
C THR A 867 -12.76 -10.06 39.17
N ASN A 868 -12.33 -10.09 37.92
CA ASN A 868 -12.52 -9.02 36.95
C ASN A 868 -13.67 -9.30 35.97
N ILE A 869 -14.30 -10.47 36.06
CA ILE A 869 -15.43 -10.86 35.22
C ILE A 869 -16.73 -10.73 36.03
N PRO A 870 -17.65 -9.83 35.66
CA PRO A 870 -18.90 -9.62 36.37
C PRO A 870 -19.78 -10.89 36.41
N LYS A 871 -20.79 -10.91 37.26
CA LYS A 871 -21.77 -12.00 37.26
C LYS A 871 -22.53 -12.09 35.92
N ALA A 872 -23.01 -13.28 35.56
CA ALA A 872 -23.83 -13.45 34.37
C ALA A 872 -25.21 -12.78 34.53
N LEU A 873 -25.71 -12.09 33.49
CA LEU A 873 -26.93 -11.30 33.56
C LEU A 873 -27.75 -11.43 32.27
N ARG A 874 -28.81 -12.24 32.31
CA ARG A 874 -29.69 -12.44 31.14
C ARG A 874 -30.38 -11.14 30.72
N SER A 875 -30.33 -10.86 29.42
CA SER A 875 -31.01 -9.71 28.78
C SER A 875 -30.61 -8.35 29.37
N SER A 876 -29.39 -8.23 29.89
CA SER A 876 -28.82 -6.98 30.40
C SER A 876 -27.56 -6.60 29.64
N SER A 877 -27.40 -5.32 29.32
CA SER A 877 -26.20 -4.80 28.66
C SER A 877 -25.09 -4.38 29.62
N GLU A 878 -25.31 -4.44 30.95
CA GLU A 878 -24.37 -3.95 31.97
C GLU A 878 -22.94 -4.48 31.80
N ASN A 879 -22.79 -5.76 31.45
CA ASN A 879 -21.47 -6.38 31.26
C ASN A 879 -20.77 -6.00 29.95
N SER A 880 -21.47 -5.32 29.06
CA SER A 880 -21.14 -5.19 27.63
C SER A 880 -21.18 -3.74 27.14
N LEU A 881 -21.22 -2.78 28.06
CA LEU A 881 -21.15 -1.35 27.77
C LEU A 881 -19.79 -0.97 27.19
N THR A 882 -19.79 -0.03 26.23
CA THR A 882 -18.56 0.54 25.65
C THR A 882 -17.70 1.16 26.75
N SER A 883 -16.60 0.49 27.10
CA SER A 883 -15.79 0.83 28.28
C SER A 883 -14.34 0.40 28.15
N SER A 884 -13.48 0.90 29.06
CA SER A 884 -12.05 0.56 29.11
C SER A 884 -11.78 -0.93 29.31
N ARG A 885 -12.77 -1.73 29.75
CA ARG A 885 -12.67 -3.20 29.85
C ARG A 885 -12.29 -3.85 28.50
N PHE A 886 -12.72 -3.26 27.40
CA PHE A 886 -12.52 -3.76 26.04
C PHE A 886 -11.38 -3.03 25.30
N VAL A 887 -10.63 -2.14 25.98
CA VAL A 887 -9.46 -1.48 25.40
C VAL A 887 -8.20 -2.25 25.79
N GLU A 888 -7.45 -2.70 24.80
CA GLU A 888 -6.26 -3.54 24.99
C GLU A 888 -5.01 -2.93 24.35
N ASP A 889 -3.84 -3.26 24.91
CA ASP A 889 -2.55 -2.95 24.30
C ASP A 889 -2.34 -3.84 23.07
N ALA A 890 -2.30 -3.21 21.90
CA ALA A 890 -2.07 -3.86 20.62
C ALA A 890 -0.66 -3.60 20.09
N SER A 891 0.28 -3.28 20.97
CA SER A 891 1.70 -3.23 20.62
C SER A 891 2.18 -4.62 20.22
N TYR A 892 2.91 -4.71 19.12
CA TYR A 892 3.44 -5.97 18.65
C TYR A 892 4.79 -5.83 17.94
N LEU A 893 5.51 -6.95 17.89
CA LEU A 893 6.65 -7.20 17.00
C LEU A 893 6.36 -8.47 16.22
N ARG A 894 6.42 -8.41 14.89
CA ARG A 894 6.13 -9.54 14.01
C ARG A 894 7.31 -9.83 13.09
N LEU A 895 7.68 -11.11 12.98
CA LEU A 895 8.51 -11.61 11.88
C LEU A 895 7.64 -11.67 10.63
N LYS A 896 7.61 -10.57 9.88
CA LYS A 896 6.74 -10.39 8.72
C LYS A 896 7.14 -11.31 7.58
N THR A 897 8.43 -11.35 7.24
CA THR A 897 8.95 -12.25 6.20
C THR A 897 10.28 -12.86 6.60
N ALA A 898 10.47 -14.14 6.30
CA ALA A 898 11.77 -14.80 6.29
C ALA A 898 11.91 -15.60 4.99
N THR A 899 12.82 -15.19 4.13
CA THR A 899 13.05 -15.81 2.82
C THR A 899 14.45 -16.38 2.76
N LEU A 900 14.55 -17.70 2.56
CA LEU A 900 15.78 -18.39 2.22
C LEU A 900 15.77 -18.71 0.73
N SER A 901 16.82 -18.35 0.02
CA SER A 901 16.97 -18.62 -1.41
C SER A 901 18.35 -19.13 -1.76
N TYR A 902 18.41 -19.88 -2.87
CA TYR A 902 19.63 -20.42 -3.44
C TYR A 902 19.67 -20.13 -4.94
N SER A 903 20.69 -19.39 -5.38
CA SER A 903 20.92 -19.07 -6.78
C SER A 903 21.99 -20.01 -7.37
N PHE A 904 21.67 -20.66 -8.47
CA PHE A 904 22.60 -21.62 -9.09
C PHE A 904 23.77 -20.89 -9.77
N GLY A 905 24.97 -21.46 -9.63
CA GLY A 905 26.18 -20.93 -10.25
C GLY A 905 26.22 -21.14 -11.78
N GLN A 906 27.04 -20.31 -12.45
CA GLN A 906 27.15 -20.24 -13.90
C GLN A 906 27.41 -21.59 -14.59
N SER A 907 28.22 -22.47 -13.98
CA SER A 907 28.57 -23.78 -14.53
C SER A 907 27.37 -24.73 -14.68
N VAL A 908 26.34 -24.60 -13.82
CA VAL A 908 25.09 -25.35 -13.93
C VAL A 908 24.16 -24.70 -14.95
N LEU A 909 24.08 -23.37 -14.93
CA LEU A 909 23.22 -22.59 -15.81
C LEU A 909 23.59 -22.79 -17.29
N GLU A 910 24.88 -22.81 -17.63
CA GLU A 910 25.36 -23.04 -19.00
C GLU A 910 25.01 -24.44 -19.51
N LYS A 911 25.12 -25.49 -18.67
CA LYS A 911 24.71 -26.86 -19.02
C LYS A 911 23.21 -26.95 -19.32
N LEU A 912 22.40 -26.20 -18.59
CA LEU A 912 20.94 -26.16 -18.74
C LEU A 912 20.46 -25.16 -19.80
N ARG A 913 21.36 -24.38 -20.41
CA ARG A 913 21.04 -23.28 -21.34
C ARG A 913 20.07 -22.26 -20.73
N MET A 914 20.29 -21.92 -19.47
CA MET A 914 19.51 -20.94 -18.72
C MET A 914 20.41 -19.77 -18.30
N SER A 915 19.84 -18.59 -18.10
CA SER A 915 20.55 -17.41 -17.62
C SER A 915 20.39 -17.19 -16.10
N LYS A 916 19.36 -17.77 -15.48
CA LYS A 916 19.12 -17.71 -14.03
C LYS A 916 18.27 -18.89 -13.57
N ILE A 917 18.61 -19.47 -12.42
CA ILE A 917 17.72 -20.33 -11.64
C ILE A 917 17.88 -19.93 -10.18
N THR A 918 16.78 -19.66 -9.50
CA THR A 918 16.77 -19.42 -8.06
C THR A 918 15.60 -20.15 -7.44
N LEU A 919 15.88 -20.98 -6.44
CA LEU A 919 14.88 -21.62 -5.60
C LEU A 919 14.74 -20.83 -4.32
N PHE A 920 13.52 -20.68 -3.81
CA PHE A 920 13.27 -19.99 -2.55
C PHE A 920 12.18 -20.65 -1.72
N ALA A 921 12.30 -20.50 -0.41
CA ALA A 921 11.27 -20.78 0.57
C ALA A 921 11.04 -19.50 1.39
N THR A 922 9.79 -19.09 1.55
CA THR A 922 9.43 -17.88 2.31
C THR A 922 8.35 -18.19 3.32
N GLY A 923 8.59 -17.80 4.57
CA GLY A 923 7.56 -17.75 5.60
C GLY A 923 7.02 -16.33 5.79
N TYR A 924 5.70 -16.20 5.87
CA TYR A 924 4.99 -14.96 6.19
C TYR A 924 4.35 -15.04 7.57
N ASN A 925 4.44 -13.94 8.34
CA ASN A 925 3.83 -13.81 9.68
C ASN A 925 4.15 -15.00 10.60
N LEU A 926 5.39 -15.51 10.56
CA LEU A 926 5.75 -16.76 11.25
C LEU A 926 5.64 -16.65 12.77
N LEU A 927 5.96 -15.48 13.33
CA LEU A 927 6.00 -15.21 14.77
C LEU A 927 5.43 -13.80 15.02
N THR A 928 4.51 -13.69 15.98
CA THR A 928 3.97 -12.41 16.46
C THR A 928 4.09 -12.36 17.99
N PHE A 929 4.81 -11.37 18.50
CA PHE A 929 4.86 -11.07 19.92
C PHE A 929 3.86 -9.95 20.21
N THR A 930 2.80 -10.24 20.97
CA THR A 930 1.74 -9.30 21.33
C THR A 930 1.13 -9.67 22.68
N LYS A 931 0.51 -8.71 23.35
CA LYS A 931 -0.33 -8.94 24.54
C LYS A 931 -1.83 -8.90 24.24
N TYR A 932 -2.19 -8.55 23.01
CA TYR A 932 -3.57 -8.50 22.55
C TYR A 932 -4.20 -9.88 22.62
N SER A 933 -5.39 -10.01 23.23
CA SER A 933 -6.02 -11.31 23.45
C SER A 933 -6.89 -11.81 22.29
N GLY A 934 -7.14 -10.97 21.28
CA GLY A 934 -7.85 -11.35 20.05
C GLY A 934 -6.95 -12.02 19.01
N LEU A 935 -7.53 -12.44 17.89
CA LEU A 935 -6.86 -13.28 16.89
C LEU A 935 -5.64 -12.61 16.23
N ASP A 936 -5.64 -11.29 16.04
CA ASP A 936 -4.51 -10.56 15.43
C ASP A 936 -4.51 -9.06 15.83
N PRO A 937 -3.39 -8.48 16.30
CA PRO A 937 -3.30 -7.06 16.68
C PRO A 937 -3.25 -6.04 15.52
N GLU A 938 -3.26 -6.47 14.25
CA GLU A 938 -3.19 -5.58 13.06
C GLU A 938 -4.58 -5.27 12.44
N VAL A 939 -5.65 -5.83 12.99
CA VAL A 939 -7.00 -5.81 12.38
C VAL A 939 -7.80 -4.52 12.60
N ASN A 940 -8.73 -4.22 11.69
CA ASN A 940 -9.60 -3.05 11.76
C ASN A 940 -10.98 -3.31 11.09
N VAL A 941 -12.08 -2.92 11.76
CA VAL A 941 -13.48 -3.18 11.34
C VAL A 941 -13.93 -2.49 10.04
N SER A 942 -13.32 -1.38 9.65
CA SER A 942 -13.78 -0.63 8.45
C SER A 942 -12.65 0.00 7.67
N SER A 943 -11.75 0.70 8.34
CA SER A 943 -10.60 1.32 7.70
C SER A 943 -9.52 1.61 8.73
N ALA A 944 -8.27 1.33 8.38
CA ALA A 944 -7.11 1.81 9.13
C ALA A 944 -6.81 3.29 8.84
N ASN A 945 -7.42 3.85 7.79
CA ASN A 945 -7.29 5.25 7.38
C ASN A 945 -8.61 5.98 7.65
N GLY A 946 -8.65 6.83 8.66
CA GLY A 946 -9.81 7.62 9.05
C GLY A 946 -10.07 7.59 10.57
N PRO A 947 -11.22 8.10 11.02
CA PRO A 947 -11.56 8.16 12.43
C PRO A 947 -11.88 6.78 13.02
N ASN A 948 -12.46 5.85 12.25
CA ASN A 948 -12.89 4.52 12.72
C ASN A 948 -11.76 3.53 13.06
N MET A 949 -10.50 3.96 13.05
CA MET A 949 -9.36 3.05 13.26
C MET A 949 -9.33 2.45 14.66
N GLY A 950 -8.73 1.27 14.77
CA GLY A 950 -8.41 0.63 16.04
C GLY A 950 -9.57 -0.11 16.70
N VAL A 951 -10.58 -0.53 15.94
CA VAL A 951 -11.68 -1.35 16.44
C VAL A 951 -11.60 -2.73 15.79
N ASP A 952 -11.70 -3.79 16.60
CA ASP A 952 -11.79 -5.19 16.16
C ASP A 952 -13.18 -5.76 16.53
N PHE A 953 -13.92 -6.28 15.55
CA PHE A 953 -15.26 -6.82 15.72
C PHE A 953 -15.44 -8.11 14.89
N GLY A 954 -14.63 -9.11 15.23
CA GLY A 954 -14.49 -10.35 14.48
C GLY A 954 -13.92 -10.12 13.10
N THR A 955 -12.81 -9.39 13.04
CA THR A 955 -12.08 -9.22 11.79
C THR A 955 -11.37 -10.53 11.41
N TYR A 956 -11.35 -10.87 10.12
CA TYR A 956 -10.58 -12.01 9.64
C TYR A 956 -9.07 -11.73 9.86
N PRO A 957 -8.34 -12.58 10.61
CA PRO A 957 -6.94 -12.30 10.99
C PRO A 957 -5.94 -12.54 9.86
N GLN A 958 -4.75 -11.92 9.93
CA GLN A 958 -3.70 -12.20 8.96
C GLN A 958 -3.24 -13.66 9.12
N SER A 959 -3.10 -14.35 7.98
CA SER A 959 -2.66 -15.73 7.97
C SER A 959 -1.13 -15.84 8.09
N ARG A 960 -0.68 -16.93 8.72
CA ARG A 960 0.69 -17.42 8.64
C ARG A 960 0.80 -18.29 7.39
N SER A 961 1.81 -18.05 6.55
CA SER A 961 1.96 -18.78 5.28
C SER A 961 3.38 -19.30 5.08
N ILE A 962 3.52 -20.42 4.40
CA ILE A 962 4.81 -20.95 3.93
C ILE A 962 4.72 -21.20 2.43
N LEU A 963 5.57 -20.53 1.67
CA LEU A 963 5.60 -20.54 0.21
C LEU A 963 6.92 -21.11 -0.30
N PHE A 964 6.85 -21.89 -1.38
CA PHE A 964 7.99 -22.44 -2.10
C PHE A 964 7.91 -22.02 -3.56
N GLY A 965 9.02 -21.54 -4.12
CA GLY A 965 9.01 -21.05 -5.49
C GLY A 965 10.33 -21.12 -6.21
N VAL A 966 10.25 -20.79 -7.49
CA VAL A 966 11.34 -20.81 -8.46
C VAL A 966 11.26 -19.59 -9.37
N ASN A 967 12.42 -18.99 -9.63
CA ASN A 967 12.62 -17.95 -10.64
C ASN A 967 13.61 -18.47 -11.68
N VAL A 968 13.18 -18.56 -12.93
CA VAL A 968 13.97 -19.07 -14.06
C VAL A 968 14.11 -17.99 -15.12
N GLY A 969 15.31 -17.82 -15.67
CA GLY A 969 15.59 -16.96 -16.82
C GLY A 969 16.26 -17.74 -17.94
N PHE A 970 15.94 -17.39 -19.19
CA PHE A 970 16.51 -17.96 -20.42
C PHE A 970 17.24 -16.90 -21.23
#